data_AF-A0A9E0HHP5-F1
#
_entry.id   AF-A0A9E0HHP5-F1
#
_cell.length_a   1.000
_cell.length_b   1.000
_cell.length_c   1.000
_cell.angle_alpha   90.00
_cell.angle_beta   90.00
_cell.angle_gamma   90.00
#
_symmetry.space_group_name_H-M   'P 1'
#
loop_
_entity.id
_entity.type
_entity.pdbx_description
1 polymer ?
#
loop_
_entity_poly.entity_id
_entity_poly.type
_entity_poly.pdbx_seq_one_letter_code
_entity_poly.pdbx_strand_id
1 'polypeptide(L)'
;MPRSFAHRALATVTAASLIAAGCANPLDTTREPVDNGSFGATVLTLVCKRFAYADDLADGGTTDVAGAAYRDICRQGLAPPEAATGRMKALQVERERLVTAVDTIFPEGFLDPLQGYLTDNDFLTLYDDDTAQRAIDALIGLLELMAEDPATTGALERLGHRIGYRPLRPALGAVRALTSYPELNQLLLTLTTAITEGGSARGEWNRLIAAAGATLRAATPMANPGDPDRTLRLALDFLLRERAQLGTSASALLALRDHRGVAQVATVAPPFVDRNGDGAADLDAIGRFVDASGAPIAAPTPFDVPAGAVVTPWPNRDPAGRALVAAGGAPVYRYVDLDSTVLAALARDGVALFDPAKGTALDLMRGASALVGPRVTATKTYANGETLEYRGYDTAASPLLDLTYGFAQLLRDPAILDTLALGRELVTNREAELSRLVEAMVVAFRKGDAYPNAGVPADAPLWDDLIPIIRQLAANPALFNSVMTALERTEVAQLGERFRKLMAFRDRFDINPSTQAVTGTFSTPVDRARNDSNYDRSIFQRFLHLIADSNGARACNKAGARVVDPFIGVTLGTYNECALFRVDNLALFYLQSMAYAKNAAGQYLCETAAGAFDGTTTAATPEGCVAAGRRPRPKANFNYNWGGVVSFSIDTFGGDEFLEDTVGIAGMRTHPTPEALNRVLFLNPTPAYLTNIIDPLRDREGDLYTSQHAGTLPVLEKDGFYAQMRPVVQAFADHNAEQLLVDLLAALHKHWPSRNSTNHQSVSPTSPNYVWGAGAVSYEPLIVDILADGSLMQTLVATAPTLNRTTARGRTYPAIVRAAVQYLTTAQAGLADRTGRTTTTTADGRPVAQLSPWHLLADAYRGKRARLTTAGAEGAAWTDSVSELVDVLLRGADVPSVGWRFRNPRVRGVLDATLELVERRIAVHDGRGDRVRWLSTDLPADLQDLVTSPVFAGAADFVVSLQAAPETRVQLDRVLQYLVSEAQSSESFVAALTALADVAQLALDDPDLVPIANVLGQAIAADRGWLEAQLEFVKQARTVDEGGTLAQIMINLYAEARPGRTAVGDLIDGLTEVLRARPYDDLGERLTAADYAAILGGVAEFLDEEQRGLRKFIAIIKSRNL
;
A
#
# COMPACT_ATOMS: atom_id res chain seq x y z
N MET A 1 14.19 19.12 16.99
CA MET A 1 12.85 19.09 17.63
C MET A 1 12.87 19.16 19.16
N PRO A 2 13.81 18.53 19.90
CA PRO A 2 13.89 18.70 21.37
C PRO A 2 14.15 20.16 21.78
N ARG A 3 15.14 20.78 21.13
CA ARG A 3 15.37 22.24 21.12
C ARG A 3 14.22 23.08 20.55
N SER A 4 13.20 22.48 19.94
CA SER A 4 12.11 23.26 19.33
C SER A 4 10.84 23.13 20.15
N PHE A 5 10.45 21.97 20.65
CA PHE A 5 9.19 21.82 21.38
C PHE A 5 9.24 22.51 22.75
N ALA A 6 10.24 22.18 23.58
CA ALA A 6 10.44 22.81 24.88
C ALA A 6 10.76 24.31 24.75
N HIS A 7 11.56 24.70 23.75
CA HIS A 7 11.90 26.11 23.55
C HIS A 7 10.76 26.93 22.92
N ARG A 8 9.87 26.33 22.11
CA ARG A 8 8.73 27.04 21.48
C ARG A 8 7.56 27.22 22.43
N ALA A 9 7.32 26.28 23.36
CA ALA A 9 6.41 26.48 24.48
C ALA A 9 6.92 27.61 25.40
N LEU A 10 8.23 27.67 25.64
CA LEU A 10 8.90 28.75 26.35
C LEU A 10 8.64 30.11 25.68
N ALA A 11 8.78 30.21 24.36
CA ALA A 11 8.75 31.48 23.64
C ALA A 11 7.35 32.10 23.54
N THR A 12 6.29 31.30 23.40
CA THR A 12 4.92 31.83 23.34
C THR A 12 4.50 32.43 24.67
N VAL A 13 4.89 31.80 25.76
CA VAL A 13 4.57 32.27 27.11
C VAL A 13 5.49 33.40 27.55
N THR A 14 6.78 33.36 27.20
CA THR A 14 7.69 34.47 27.49
C THR A 14 7.30 35.70 26.66
N ALA A 15 6.93 35.57 25.39
CA ALA A 15 6.41 36.67 24.60
C ALA A 15 5.10 37.24 25.18
N ALA A 16 4.12 36.39 25.53
CA ALA A 16 2.87 36.85 26.14
C ALA A 16 3.08 37.59 27.47
N SER A 17 4.00 37.09 28.31
CA SER A 17 4.34 37.72 29.58
C SER A 17 5.20 38.99 29.46
N LEU A 18 5.92 39.17 28.35
CA LEU A 18 6.63 40.39 28.00
C LEU A 18 5.69 41.48 27.43
N ILE A 19 4.69 41.09 26.64
CA ILE A 19 3.64 41.99 26.11
C ILE A 19 2.76 42.54 27.25
N ALA A 20 2.43 41.67 28.19
CA ALA A 20 1.65 41.97 29.39
C ALA A 20 2.24 43.09 30.27
N ALA A 21 3.57 43.22 30.32
CA ALA A 21 4.22 44.25 31.12
C ALA A 21 4.18 45.65 30.48
N GLY A 22 3.78 45.76 29.21
CA GLY A 22 3.91 46.98 28.40
C GLY A 22 2.63 47.75 28.06
N CYS A 23 1.43 47.19 28.31
CA CYS A 23 0.17 47.82 27.88
C CYS A 23 -0.60 48.44 29.07
N ALA A 24 -0.89 49.74 28.95
CA ALA A 24 -1.22 50.66 30.05
C ALA A 24 -2.68 50.63 30.54
N ASN A 25 -2.87 51.11 31.79
CA ASN A 25 -4.13 51.70 32.27
C ASN A 25 -3.91 53.22 32.45
N PRO A 26 -4.88 54.09 32.13
CA PRO A 26 -4.68 55.54 32.12
C PRO A 26 -4.85 56.11 33.54
N LEU A 27 -3.75 56.17 34.30
CA LEU A 27 -3.67 56.95 35.53
C LEU A 27 -2.40 57.81 35.48
N ASP A 28 -2.42 58.83 34.61
CA ASP A 28 -1.69 60.11 34.73
C ASP A 28 -1.63 60.80 33.35
N THR A 29 -2.43 61.83 33.11
CA THR A 29 -2.41 62.63 31.87
C THR A 29 -1.28 63.66 31.82
N THR A 30 -0.35 63.65 32.78
CA THR A 30 0.77 64.60 32.87
C THR A 30 2.14 63.99 32.56
N ARG A 31 2.22 62.67 32.28
CA ARG A 31 3.44 62.04 31.76
C ARG A 31 3.45 62.08 30.23
N GLU A 32 4.41 62.81 29.68
CA GLU A 32 4.82 62.61 28.28
C GLU A 32 5.34 61.18 28.08
N PRO A 33 5.09 60.51 26.93
CA PRO A 33 5.64 59.18 26.66
C PRO A 33 7.17 59.25 26.64
N VAL A 34 7.84 58.51 27.53
CA VAL A 34 9.28 58.70 27.82
C VAL A 34 10.19 57.76 27.03
N ASP A 35 9.66 56.85 26.20
CA ASP A 35 10.47 55.97 25.34
C ASP A 35 10.09 56.19 23.86
N ASN A 36 10.96 56.87 23.09
CA ASN A 36 10.81 57.07 21.63
C ASN A 36 11.28 55.82 20.82
N GLY A 37 11.32 54.65 21.45
CA GLY A 37 11.81 53.40 20.87
C GLY A 37 10.70 52.54 20.28
N SER A 38 11.08 51.45 19.61
CA SER A 38 10.14 50.42 19.16
C SER A 38 9.49 49.67 20.34
N PHE A 39 8.45 48.89 20.06
CA PHE A 39 7.78 48.08 21.08
C PHE A 39 8.76 47.11 21.77
N GLY A 40 9.61 46.44 20.99
CA GLY A 40 10.68 45.58 21.47
C GLY A 40 11.69 46.32 22.35
N ALA A 41 12.07 47.55 22.01
CA ALA A 41 12.95 48.36 22.85
C ALA A 41 12.31 48.64 24.22
N THR A 42 11.02 48.97 24.23
CA THR A 42 10.25 49.21 25.46
C THR A 42 10.18 47.95 26.32
N VAL A 43 9.85 46.80 25.72
CA VAL A 43 9.82 45.50 26.37
C VAL A 43 11.17 45.17 27.01
N LEU A 44 12.28 45.30 26.27
CA LEU A 44 13.61 45.00 26.83
C LEU A 44 14.02 45.96 27.94
N THR A 45 13.66 47.24 27.84
CA THR A 45 13.89 48.21 28.91
C THR A 45 13.15 47.81 30.19
N LEU A 46 11.93 47.28 30.09
CA LEU A 46 11.17 46.78 31.25
C LEU A 46 11.81 45.51 31.85
N VAL A 47 12.23 44.56 31.01
CA VAL A 47 12.93 43.34 31.45
C VAL A 47 14.22 43.69 32.18
N CYS A 48 15.03 44.57 31.59
CA CYS A 48 16.29 45.00 32.19
C CYS A 48 16.09 45.65 33.56
N LYS A 49 15.11 46.57 33.69
CA LYS A 49 14.79 47.18 34.99
C LYS A 49 14.37 46.14 36.03
N ARG A 50 13.69 45.09 35.60
CA ARG A 50 13.24 44.01 36.48
C ARG A 50 14.40 43.12 36.94
N PHE A 51 15.29 42.71 36.05
CA PHE A 51 16.49 41.96 36.44
C PHE A 51 17.39 42.78 37.36
N ALA A 52 17.62 44.05 37.05
CA ALA A 52 18.39 44.95 37.91
C ALA A 52 17.84 44.98 39.34
N TYR A 53 16.53 45.06 39.50
CA TYR A 53 15.89 45.01 40.81
C TYR A 53 15.98 43.64 41.49
N ALA A 54 15.79 42.54 40.75
CA ALA A 54 15.85 41.20 41.30
C ALA A 54 17.26 40.87 41.81
N ASP A 55 18.28 41.32 41.08
CA ASP A 55 19.69 41.21 41.45
C ASP A 55 19.99 42.04 42.71
N ASP A 56 19.50 43.29 42.79
CA ASP A 56 19.61 44.14 43.98
C ASP A 56 18.94 43.53 45.23
N LEU A 57 17.91 42.70 45.05
CA LEU A 57 17.21 42.01 46.15
C LEU A 57 18.00 40.80 46.68
N ALA A 58 18.70 40.10 45.79
CA ALA A 58 19.50 38.92 46.12
C ALA A 58 20.78 39.26 46.88
N ASP A 59 21.35 40.46 46.67
CA ASP A 59 22.58 40.94 47.32
C ASP A 59 22.39 41.41 48.78
N GLY A 60 21.16 41.38 49.32
CA GLY A 60 20.87 41.71 50.72
C GLY A 60 21.16 43.17 51.14
N GLY A 61 21.38 44.08 50.18
CA GLY A 61 21.71 45.49 50.36
C GLY A 61 20.51 46.45 50.38
N THR A 62 20.77 47.77 50.36
CA THR A 62 19.73 48.80 50.13
C THR A 62 19.26 48.75 48.69
N THR A 63 18.10 48.14 48.46
CA THR A 63 17.46 48.05 47.13
C THR A 63 17.29 49.44 46.50
N ASP A 64 17.81 49.66 45.28
CA ASP A 64 17.60 50.91 44.55
C ASP A 64 16.15 51.00 44.04
N VAL A 65 15.25 51.44 44.92
CA VAL A 65 13.82 51.57 44.62
C VAL A 65 13.55 52.62 43.52
N ALA A 66 14.46 53.57 43.34
CA ALA A 66 14.39 54.58 42.29
C ALA A 66 14.89 54.07 40.92
N GLY A 67 15.54 52.90 40.91
CA GLY A 67 16.17 52.29 39.75
C GLY A 67 17.19 53.20 39.06
N ALA A 68 17.79 54.14 39.77
CA ALA A 68 18.70 55.15 39.23
C ALA A 68 20.02 54.54 38.71
N ALA A 69 20.54 53.51 39.37
CA ALA A 69 21.81 52.86 39.03
C ALA A 69 21.78 52.18 37.65
N TYR A 70 20.64 51.57 37.29
CA TYR A 70 20.46 50.83 36.04
C TYR A 70 19.54 51.53 35.03
N ARG A 71 19.00 52.71 35.37
CA ARG A 71 18.02 53.44 34.55
C ARG A 71 18.51 53.68 33.13
N ASP A 72 19.68 54.29 33.01
CA ASP A 72 20.24 54.73 31.73
C ASP A 72 20.80 53.54 30.94
N ILE A 73 21.31 52.53 31.64
CA ILE A 73 21.72 51.24 31.04
C ILE A 73 20.52 50.56 30.38
N CYS A 74 19.42 50.41 31.12
CA CYS A 74 18.23 49.74 30.60
C CYS A 74 17.50 50.54 29.50
N ARG A 75 17.51 51.87 29.58
CA ARG A 75 16.87 52.74 28.57
C ARG A 75 17.71 52.92 27.32
N GLN A 76 18.97 53.32 27.49
CA GLN A 76 19.85 53.73 26.39
C GLN A 76 20.72 52.59 25.88
N GLY A 77 20.71 51.41 26.52
CA GLY A 77 21.55 50.27 26.14
C GLY A 77 23.04 50.52 26.40
N LEU A 78 23.37 51.28 27.45
CA LEU A 78 24.76 51.56 27.82
C LEU A 78 25.45 50.29 28.34
N ALA A 79 26.79 50.29 28.29
CA ALA A 79 27.58 49.19 28.83
C ALA A 79 27.27 48.97 30.32
N PRO A 80 27.03 47.72 30.75
CA PRO A 80 26.76 47.41 32.16
C PRO A 80 28.02 47.64 33.01
N PRO A 81 27.89 48.11 34.27
CA PRO A 81 29.02 48.30 35.16
C PRO A 81 29.67 46.95 35.50
N GLU A 82 30.95 46.97 35.90
CA GLU A 82 31.69 45.75 36.22
C GLU A 82 31.03 44.93 37.34
N ALA A 83 30.37 45.60 38.28
CA ALA A 83 29.62 44.99 39.38
C ALA A 83 28.27 44.38 38.97
N ALA A 84 27.81 44.56 37.72
CA ALA A 84 26.56 43.97 37.26
C ALA A 84 26.67 42.44 37.21
N THR A 85 25.55 41.76 37.49
CA THR A 85 25.45 40.30 37.41
C THR A 85 25.73 39.77 36.00
N GLY A 86 26.09 38.49 35.90
CA GLY A 86 26.24 37.82 34.60
C GLY A 86 24.97 37.91 33.75
N ARG A 87 23.78 37.78 34.37
CA ARG A 87 22.48 37.89 33.68
C ARG A 87 22.30 39.27 33.06
N MET A 88 22.60 40.33 33.81
CA MET A 88 22.51 41.71 33.32
C MET A 88 23.50 41.97 32.18
N LYS A 89 24.73 41.47 32.29
CA LYS A 89 25.74 41.59 31.23
C LYS A 89 25.32 40.86 29.96
N ALA A 90 24.84 39.62 30.07
CA ALA A 90 24.33 38.84 28.95
C ALA A 90 23.12 39.52 28.28
N LEU A 91 22.18 40.09 29.06
CA LEU A 91 21.01 40.78 28.53
C LEU A 91 21.41 41.99 27.67
N GLN A 92 22.42 42.76 28.08
CA GLN A 92 22.90 43.89 27.29
C GLN A 92 23.58 43.44 25.99
N VAL A 93 24.34 42.33 26.01
CA VAL A 93 24.95 41.76 24.79
C VAL A 93 23.87 41.28 23.82
N GLU A 94 22.81 40.64 24.31
CA GLU A 94 21.72 40.10 23.48
C GLU A 94 20.60 41.11 23.19
N ARG A 95 20.72 42.36 23.66
CA ARG A 95 19.66 43.38 23.57
C ARG A 95 19.17 43.60 22.15
N GLU A 96 20.06 43.79 21.19
CA GLU A 96 19.68 44.05 19.79
C GLU A 96 18.95 42.85 19.17
N ARG A 97 19.42 41.63 19.45
CA ARG A 97 18.77 40.38 18.99
C ARG A 97 17.36 40.28 19.55
N LEU A 98 17.20 40.48 20.85
CA LEU A 98 15.92 40.37 21.54
C LEU A 98 14.94 41.46 21.10
N VAL A 99 15.39 42.72 20.95
CA VAL A 99 14.57 43.82 20.43
C VAL A 99 14.07 43.52 19.02
N THR A 100 14.98 43.12 18.11
CA THR A 100 14.63 42.80 16.72
C THR A 100 13.64 41.64 16.64
N ALA A 101 13.85 40.60 17.46
CA ALA A 101 12.93 39.47 17.54
C ALA A 101 11.54 39.91 18.01
N VAL A 102 11.44 40.69 19.10
CA VAL A 102 10.15 41.17 19.63
C VAL A 102 9.43 42.07 18.62
N ASP A 103 10.14 42.99 17.96
CA ASP A 103 9.56 43.87 16.94
C ASP A 103 9.10 43.11 15.68
N THR A 104 9.76 42.00 15.35
CA THR A 104 9.34 41.13 14.25
C THR A 104 8.07 40.34 14.63
N ILE A 105 7.95 39.91 15.88
CA ILE A 105 6.76 39.20 16.38
C ILE A 105 5.57 40.17 16.50
N PHE A 106 5.83 41.39 16.96
CA PHE A 106 4.83 42.43 17.24
C PHE A 106 5.15 43.72 16.46
N PRO A 107 5.02 43.71 15.13
CA PRO A 107 5.26 44.91 14.33
C PRO A 107 4.25 46.00 14.67
N GLU A 108 4.62 47.27 14.48
CA GLU A 108 3.83 48.44 14.89
C GLU A 108 2.37 48.36 14.39
N GLY A 109 2.15 47.99 13.12
CA GLY A 109 0.80 47.84 12.55
C GLY A 109 -0.04 46.68 13.11
N PHE A 110 0.55 45.79 13.90
CA PHE A 110 -0.13 44.66 14.56
C PHE A 110 -0.46 44.94 16.04
N LEU A 111 0.11 45.99 16.64
CA LEU A 111 -0.11 46.31 18.05
C LEU A 111 -1.57 46.67 18.35
N ASP A 112 -2.22 47.43 17.47
CA ASP A 112 -3.64 47.80 17.64
C ASP A 112 -4.57 46.57 17.61
N PRO A 113 -4.51 45.66 16.60
CA PRO A 113 -5.25 44.40 16.62
C PRO A 113 -4.96 43.53 17.85
N LEU A 114 -3.68 43.44 18.25
CA LEU A 114 -3.27 42.65 19.41
C LEU A 114 -3.87 43.22 20.70
N GLN A 115 -3.80 44.54 20.89
CA GLN A 115 -4.37 45.21 22.03
C GLN A 115 -5.90 45.06 22.05
N GLY A 116 -6.56 45.24 20.91
CA GLY A 116 -8.00 45.04 20.78
C GLY A 116 -8.42 43.64 21.22
N TYR A 117 -7.70 42.61 20.79
CA TYR A 117 -7.94 41.22 21.19
C TYR A 117 -7.66 40.97 22.68
N LEU A 118 -6.51 41.39 23.20
CA LEU A 118 -6.12 41.15 24.60
C LEU A 118 -6.98 41.93 25.61
N THR A 119 -7.66 42.99 25.17
CA THR A 119 -8.55 43.81 25.99
C THR A 119 -10.03 43.56 25.71
N ASP A 120 -10.34 42.62 24.81
CA ASP A 120 -11.71 42.20 24.54
C ASP A 120 -12.33 41.56 25.79
N ASN A 121 -13.60 41.88 26.09
CA ASN A 121 -14.27 41.39 27.29
C ASN A 121 -14.33 39.86 27.33
N ASP A 122 -14.52 39.20 26.19
CA ASP A 122 -14.63 37.75 26.12
C ASP A 122 -13.25 37.11 26.35
N PHE A 123 -12.16 37.65 25.80
CA PHE A 123 -10.80 37.17 26.13
C PHE A 123 -10.44 37.42 27.59
N LEU A 124 -10.87 38.55 28.12
CA LEU A 124 -10.66 38.94 29.50
C LEU A 124 -11.39 37.99 30.49
N THR A 125 -12.51 37.36 30.10
CA THR A 125 -13.17 36.33 30.94
C THR A 125 -12.31 35.11 31.22
N LEU A 126 -11.36 34.77 30.34
CA LEU A 126 -10.44 33.64 30.52
C LEU A 126 -9.49 33.83 31.71
N TYR A 127 -9.23 35.09 32.06
CA TYR A 127 -8.49 35.41 33.27
C TYR A 127 -9.41 35.35 34.49
N ASP A 128 -10.67 35.77 34.37
CA ASP A 128 -11.61 35.84 35.49
C ASP A 128 -12.11 34.47 35.95
N ASP A 129 -12.23 33.50 35.02
CA ASP A 129 -12.72 32.14 35.29
C ASP A 129 -11.61 31.10 35.60
N ASP A 130 -10.38 31.59 35.81
CA ASP A 130 -9.17 30.80 36.07
C ASP A 130 -8.71 29.89 34.91
N THR A 131 -9.28 29.99 33.71
CA THR A 131 -8.85 29.17 32.55
C THR A 131 -7.40 29.49 32.16
N ALA A 132 -7.03 30.75 32.06
CA ALA A 132 -5.65 31.17 31.80
C ALA A 132 -4.70 30.75 32.94
N GLN A 133 -5.15 30.82 34.19
CA GLN A 133 -4.33 30.47 35.36
C GLN A 133 -4.01 28.97 35.37
N ARG A 134 -5.00 28.10 35.13
CA ARG A 134 -4.80 26.64 35.04
C ARG A 134 -3.85 26.25 33.90
N ALA A 135 -3.94 26.91 32.74
CA ALA A 135 -3.02 26.67 31.64
C ALA A 135 -1.58 27.07 32.02
N ILE A 136 -1.40 28.18 32.73
CA ILE A 136 -0.08 28.62 33.19
C ILE A 136 0.48 27.66 34.25
N ASP A 137 -0.32 27.23 35.22
CA ASP A 137 0.09 26.24 36.22
C ASP A 137 0.52 24.91 35.57
N ALA A 138 -0.21 24.46 34.53
CA ALA A 138 0.15 23.27 33.76
C ALA A 138 1.48 23.43 33.01
N LEU A 139 1.78 24.63 32.49
CA LEU A 139 3.05 24.91 31.83
C LEU A 139 4.20 24.99 32.83
N ILE A 140 4.02 25.65 33.97
CA ILE A 140 5.01 25.70 35.05
C ILE A 140 5.41 24.28 35.45
N GLY A 141 4.42 23.43 35.74
CA GLY A 141 4.68 22.04 36.12
C GLY A 141 5.42 21.25 35.04
N LEU A 142 5.11 21.46 33.76
CA LEU A 142 5.86 20.83 32.66
C LEU A 142 7.32 21.28 32.62
N LEU A 143 7.56 22.59 32.76
CA LEU A 143 8.92 23.15 32.72
C LEU A 143 9.75 22.66 33.90
N GLU A 144 9.19 22.64 35.11
CA GLU A 144 9.82 22.10 36.31
C GLU A 144 10.14 20.60 36.15
N LEU A 145 9.17 19.82 35.66
CA LEU A 145 9.36 18.39 35.43
C LEU A 145 10.53 18.11 34.47
N MET A 146 10.67 18.92 33.41
CA MET A 146 11.78 18.80 32.47
C MET A 146 13.10 19.29 33.06
N ALA A 147 13.08 20.34 33.88
CA ALA A 147 14.26 20.91 34.52
C ALA A 147 14.87 19.97 35.57
N GLU A 148 14.01 19.28 36.32
CA GLU A 148 14.38 18.39 37.41
C GLU A 148 14.83 17.00 36.96
N ASP A 149 14.58 16.61 35.70
CA ASP A 149 14.99 15.31 35.15
C ASP A 149 16.39 15.36 34.49
N PRO A 150 17.45 14.81 35.13
CA PRO A 150 18.81 14.88 34.59
C PRO A 150 18.98 14.10 33.29
N ALA A 151 18.16 13.06 33.07
CA ALA A 151 18.20 12.26 31.85
C ALA A 151 17.72 13.10 30.65
N THR A 152 16.65 13.87 30.83
CA THR A 152 16.11 14.79 29.82
C THR A 152 17.06 15.95 29.54
N THR A 153 17.58 16.63 30.57
CA THR A 153 18.52 17.75 30.36
C THR A 153 19.84 17.29 29.72
N GLY A 154 20.35 16.10 30.09
CA GLY A 154 21.48 15.46 29.43
C GLY A 154 21.21 15.06 27.97
N ALA A 155 20.00 14.59 27.66
CA ALA A 155 19.60 14.33 26.27
C ALA A 155 19.51 15.63 25.45
N LEU A 156 18.98 16.72 26.03
CA LEU A 156 18.91 18.04 25.39
C LEU A 156 20.31 18.60 25.09
N GLU A 157 21.30 18.36 25.96
CA GLU A 157 22.72 18.67 25.71
C GLU A 157 23.24 17.96 24.47
N ARG A 158 23.14 16.62 24.43
CA ARG A 158 23.62 15.80 23.30
C ARG A 158 22.93 16.18 21.98
N LEU A 159 21.63 16.43 22.02
CA LEU A 159 20.85 16.89 20.86
C LEU A 159 21.23 18.33 20.45
N GLY A 160 21.71 19.15 21.38
CA GLY A 160 22.14 20.53 21.14
C GLY A 160 23.43 20.65 20.32
N HIS A 161 24.23 19.59 20.24
CA HIS A 161 25.38 19.51 19.34
C HIS A 161 24.99 19.23 17.87
N ARG A 162 23.74 18.86 17.61
CA ARG A 162 23.30 18.38 16.29
C ARG A 162 22.65 19.49 15.46
N ILE A 163 23.49 20.34 14.86
CA ILE A 163 23.05 21.48 14.03
C ILE A 163 23.46 21.32 12.55
N GLY A 164 22.77 22.03 11.66
CA GLY A 164 23.06 22.02 10.22
C GLY A 164 22.69 20.72 9.51
N TYR A 165 21.64 20.00 9.94
CA TYR A 165 21.20 18.75 9.29
C TYR A 165 20.27 18.98 8.09
N ARG A 166 19.82 20.22 7.90
CA ARG A 166 18.92 20.66 6.83
C ARG A 166 19.48 21.94 6.19
N PRO A 167 19.21 22.22 4.91
CA PRO A 167 19.56 23.50 4.29
C PRO A 167 18.86 24.67 5.00
N LEU A 168 19.42 25.88 4.92
CA LEU A 168 18.93 27.07 5.65
C LEU A 168 17.47 27.43 5.34
N ARG A 169 17.04 27.35 4.07
CA ARG A 169 15.66 27.68 3.67
C ARG A 169 14.62 26.71 4.27
N PRO A 170 14.75 25.37 4.12
CA PRO A 170 13.84 24.42 4.77
C PRO A 170 14.05 24.26 6.28
N ALA A 171 15.14 24.75 6.86
CA ALA A 171 15.45 24.60 8.29
C ALA A 171 14.38 25.23 9.21
N LEU A 172 13.61 26.21 8.71
CA LEU A 172 12.50 26.84 9.42
C LEU A 172 11.30 25.88 9.60
N GLY A 173 11.25 24.79 8.81
CA GLY A 173 10.58 23.52 9.11
C GLY A 173 9.06 23.45 8.94
N ALA A 174 8.49 22.29 9.30
CA ALA A 174 7.04 21.99 9.22
C ALA A 174 6.14 22.94 10.01
N VAL A 175 6.66 23.59 11.05
CA VAL A 175 5.82 24.53 11.81
C VAL A 175 5.56 25.79 11.00
N ARG A 176 6.55 26.33 10.27
CA ARG A 176 6.29 27.43 9.32
C ARG A 176 5.28 27.01 8.26
N ALA A 177 5.42 25.80 7.70
CA ALA A 177 4.46 25.26 6.75
C ALA A 177 3.03 25.20 7.33
N LEU A 178 2.87 24.73 8.57
CA LEU A 178 1.58 24.65 9.26
C LEU A 178 1.03 26.04 9.64
N THR A 179 1.86 26.96 10.13
CA THR A 179 1.43 28.33 10.48
C THR A 179 1.05 29.14 9.25
N SER A 180 1.59 28.80 8.08
CA SER A 180 1.20 29.38 6.80
C SER A 180 -0.07 28.73 6.19
N TYR A 181 -0.69 27.75 6.85
CA TYR A 181 -1.93 27.16 6.39
C TYR A 181 -3.11 28.15 6.52
N PRO A 182 -3.80 28.50 5.42
CA PRO A 182 -4.83 29.55 5.45
C PRO A 182 -6.01 29.28 6.40
N GLU A 183 -6.40 28.03 6.59
CA GLU A 183 -7.52 27.65 7.46
C GLU A 183 -7.07 27.13 8.83
N LEU A 184 -5.83 27.45 9.26
CA LEU A 184 -5.32 27.01 10.57
C LEU A 184 -6.26 27.39 11.72
N ASN A 185 -6.91 28.55 11.65
CA ASN A 185 -7.88 28.97 12.65
C ASN A 185 -9.08 28.00 12.74
N GLN A 186 -9.71 27.71 11.60
CA GLN A 186 -10.86 26.81 11.53
C GLN A 186 -10.51 25.38 11.93
N LEU A 187 -9.34 24.88 11.50
CA LEU A 187 -8.83 23.59 11.92
C LEU A 187 -8.69 23.51 13.44
N LEU A 188 -8.01 24.47 14.07
CA LEU A 188 -7.80 24.46 15.52
C LEU A 188 -9.13 24.56 16.28
N LEU A 189 -10.05 25.42 15.84
CA LEU A 189 -11.36 25.57 16.48
C LEU A 189 -12.20 24.29 16.38
N THR A 190 -12.35 23.73 15.18
CA THR A 190 -13.16 22.51 14.96
C THR A 190 -12.56 21.29 15.65
N LEU A 191 -11.22 21.16 15.65
CA LEU A 191 -10.52 20.07 16.33
C LEU A 191 -10.64 20.20 17.85
N THR A 192 -10.33 21.36 18.42
CA THR A 192 -10.43 21.58 19.87
C THR A 192 -11.88 21.42 20.34
N THR A 193 -12.87 21.90 19.58
CA THR A 193 -14.29 21.68 19.88
C THR A 193 -14.66 20.19 19.91
N ALA A 194 -14.11 19.39 18.98
CA ALA A 194 -14.41 17.96 18.92
C ALA A 194 -13.79 17.15 20.07
N ILE A 195 -12.62 17.56 20.59
CA ILE A 195 -11.83 16.80 21.58
C ILE A 195 -11.95 17.30 23.02
N THR A 196 -12.48 18.51 23.23
CA THR A 196 -12.71 19.11 24.57
C THR A 196 -14.12 18.86 25.09
N GLU A 197 -14.50 19.48 26.21
CA GLU A 197 -15.84 19.32 26.81
C GLU A 197 -16.99 19.58 25.85
N GLY A 198 -17.97 18.67 25.87
CA GLY A 198 -19.12 18.66 24.96
C GLY A 198 -18.81 18.10 23.56
N GLY A 199 -17.54 17.86 23.22
CA GLY A 199 -17.12 17.36 21.92
C GLY A 199 -17.42 15.88 21.69
N SER A 200 -17.77 15.51 20.45
CA SER A 200 -18.14 14.14 20.08
C SER A 200 -16.97 13.15 20.06
N ALA A 201 -15.73 13.63 19.97
CA ALA A 201 -14.52 12.81 19.92
C ALA A 201 -13.72 12.78 21.24
N ARG A 202 -14.11 13.57 22.27
CA ARG A 202 -13.38 13.68 23.56
C ARG A 202 -13.08 12.32 24.21
N GLY A 203 -14.06 11.41 24.21
CA GLY A 203 -13.91 10.10 24.84
C GLY A 203 -12.80 9.26 24.21
N GLU A 204 -12.76 9.18 22.87
CA GLU A 204 -11.73 8.42 22.15
C GLU A 204 -10.38 9.15 22.12
N TRP A 205 -10.39 10.49 22.07
CA TRP A 205 -9.18 11.30 22.26
C TRP A 205 -8.51 11.01 23.60
N ASN A 206 -9.26 11.03 24.70
CA ASN A 206 -8.71 10.76 26.04
C ASN A 206 -8.12 9.35 26.15
N ARG A 207 -8.73 8.34 25.50
CA ARG A 207 -8.19 6.98 25.45
C ARG A 207 -6.91 6.91 24.62
N LEU A 208 -6.85 7.59 23.48
CA LEU A 208 -5.63 7.70 22.68
C LEU A 208 -4.50 8.36 23.46
N ILE A 209 -4.77 9.48 24.16
CA ILE A 209 -3.78 10.17 24.99
C ILE A 209 -3.33 9.30 26.17
N ALA A 210 -4.25 8.60 26.86
CA ALA A 210 -3.87 7.68 27.92
C ALA A 210 -2.96 6.55 27.42
N ALA A 211 -3.28 5.97 26.25
CA ALA A 211 -2.46 4.96 25.59
C ALA A 211 -1.09 5.48 25.16
N ALA A 212 -1.04 6.69 24.58
CA ALA A 212 0.21 7.35 24.23
C ALA A 212 1.05 7.64 25.47
N GLY A 213 0.45 8.20 26.53
CA GLY A 213 1.11 8.51 27.79
C GLY A 213 1.72 7.28 28.45
N ALA A 214 0.96 6.19 28.58
CA ALA A 214 1.46 4.93 29.15
C ALA A 214 2.60 4.34 28.31
N THR A 215 2.48 4.36 26.98
CA THR A 215 3.52 3.87 26.07
C THR A 215 4.80 4.70 26.14
N LEU A 216 4.66 6.03 26.22
CA LEU A 216 5.77 6.96 26.33
C LEU A 216 6.49 6.84 27.67
N ARG A 217 5.77 6.71 28.80
CA ARG A 217 6.36 6.50 30.14
C ARG A 217 7.05 5.15 30.31
N ALA A 218 6.61 4.15 29.55
CA ALA A 218 7.17 2.81 29.57
C ALA A 218 8.26 2.59 28.52
N ALA A 219 8.61 3.62 27.74
CA ALA A 219 9.61 3.50 26.70
C ALA A 219 10.98 3.19 27.30
N THR A 220 11.69 2.26 26.68
CA THR A 220 13.06 1.88 27.07
C THR A 220 13.94 1.85 25.83
N PRO A 221 15.23 2.25 25.92
CA PRO A 221 16.12 2.14 24.79
C PRO A 221 16.25 0.68 24.33
N MET A 222 16.30 0.46 23.01
CA MET A 222 16.50 -0.89 22.49
C MET A 222 17.88 -1.43 22.89
N ALA A 223 17.98 -2.74 23.14
CA ALA A 223 19.26 -3.38 23.46
C ALA A 223 20.26 -3.32 22.30
N ASN A 224 19.76 -3.35 21.05
CA ASN A 224 20.54 -3.19 19.84
C ASN A 224 19.91 -2.12 18.93
N PRO A 225 20.15 -0.82 19.16
CA PRO A 225 19.57 0.25 18.35
C PRO A 225 20.02 0.21 16.87
N GLY A 226 21.17 -0.42 16.60
CA GLY A 226 21.75 -0.61 15.28
C GLY A 226 21.19 -1.78 14.48
N ASP A 227 20.20 -2.53 14.99
CA ASP A 227 19.62 -3.70 14.33
C ASP A 227 19.09 -3.34 12.92
N PRO A 228 19.60 -3.99 11.84
CA PRO A 228 19.10 -3.76 10.49
C PRO A 228 17.63 -4.19 10.28
N ASP A 229 17.05 -4.94 11.20
CA ASP A 229 15.70 -5.50 11.10
C ASP A 229 14.68 -4.67 11.89
N ARG A 230 15.14 -3.62 12.58
CA ARG A 230 14.28 -2.67 13.28
C ARG A 230 13.27 -2.06 12.31
N THR A 231 11.98 -2.13 12.65
CA THR A 231 10.87 -1.71 11.78
C THR A 231 11.01 -0.27 11.26
N LEU A 232 11.35 0.69 12.13
CA LEU A 232 11.55 2.09 11.73
C LEU A 232 12.75 2.25 10.78
N ARG A 233 13.82 1.49 10.98
CA ARG A 233 14.98 1.51 10.09
C ARG A 233 14.62 0.97 8.70
N LEU A 234 13.89 -0.14 8.65
CA LEU A 234 13.37 -0.70 7.38
C LEU A 234 12.43 0.28 6.67
N ALA A 235 11.56 0.96 7.43
CA ALA A 235 10.68 1.99 6.89
C ALA A 235 11.48 3.16 6.30
N LEU A 236 12.51 3.66 6.99
CA LEU A 236 13.38 4.72 6.49
C LEU A 236 14.21 4.29 5.29
N ASP A 237 14.77 3.08 5.29
CA ASP A 237 15.54 2.52 4.17
C ASP A 237 14.70 2.38 2.88
N PHE A 238 13.38 2.24 3.04
CA PHE A 238 12.40 2.23 1.95
C PHE A 238 11.95 3.65 1.58
N LEU A 239 11.48 4.43 2.55
CA LEU A 239 10.93 5.77 2.34
C LEU A 239 11.98 6.75 1.78
N LEU A 240 13.25 6.63 2.20
CA LEU A 240 14.35 7.46 1.71
C LEU A 240 15.07 6.84 0.50
N ARG A 241 14.51 5.78 -0.11
CA ARG A 241 15.11 5.15 -1.28
C ARG A 241 14.93 6.03 -2.52
N GLU A 242 16.05 6.46 -3.11
CA GLU A 242 16.06 7.26 -4.32
C GLU A 242 15.83 6.43 -5.59
N ARG A 243 15.09 7.01 -6.54
CA ARG A 243 14.82 6.48 -7.88
C ARG A 243 14.64 7.61 -8.87
N ALA A 244 15.22 7.45 -10.07
CA ALA A 244 15.10 8.43 -11.15
C ALA A 244 13.65 8.69 -11.58
N GLN A 245 12.74 7.72 -11.38
CA GLN A 245 11.33 7.83 -11.76
C GLN A 245 10.46 8.57 -10.73
N LEU A 246 10.98 8.85 -9.53
CA LEU A 246 10.20 9.44 -8.43
C LEU A 246 10.38 10.95 -8.32
N GLY A 247 11.55 11.44 -8.75
CA GLY A 247 11.95 12.83 -8.67
C GLY A 247 11.27 13.74 -9.68
N THR A 248 11.37 15.03 -9.39
CA THR A 248 11.06 16.14 -10.29
C THR A 248 12.37 16.88 -10.59
N SER A 249 12.32 18.18 -10.79
CA SER A 249 13.50 19.06 -10.85
C SER A 249 13.75 19.83 -9.55
N ALA A 250 12.90 19.65 -8.53
CA ALA A 250 12.92 20.44 -7.29
C ALA A 250 13.71 19.74 -6.16
N SER A 251 15.05 19.77 -6.26
CA SER A 251 15.95 19.12 -5.28
C SER A 251 15.69 19.56 -3.83
N ALA A 252 15.60 18.58 -2.92
CA ALA A 252 15.34 18.74 -1.50
C ALA A 252 16.32 17.89 -0.67
N LEU A 253 17.56 18.38 -0.55
CA LEU A 253 18.64 17.65 0.12
C LEU A 253 18.44 17.57 1.65
N LEU A 254 18.73 16.40 2.21
CA LEU A 254 18.73 16.14 3.65
C LEU A 254 19.98 15.33 4.05
N ALA A 255 20.58 15.64 5.21
CA ALA A 255 21.68 14.84 5.75
C ALA A 255 21.15 13.52 6.33
N LEU A 256 21.79 12.40 5.98
CA LEU A 256 21.43 11.11 6.53
C LEU A 256 21.97 10.96 7.95
N ARG A 257 21.17 10.38 8.85
CA ARG A 257 21.55 10.09 10.24
C ARG A 257 21.76 8.61 10.48
N ASP A 258 22.68 8.23 11.35
CA ASP A 258 22.77 6.87 11.87
C ASP A 258 21.78 6.62 13.02
N HIS A 259 21.81 5.43 13.61
CA HIS A 259 20.93 5.04 14.71
C HIS A 259 21.17 5.82 16.02
N ARG A 260 22.24 6.61 16.11
CA ARG A 260 22.55 7.51 17.23
C ARG A 260 22.05 8.93 16.95
N GLY A 261 21.37 9.13 15.82
CA GLY A 261 20.82 10.42 15.39
C GLY A 261 21.88 11.44 14.97
N VAL A 262 23.13 11.04 14.74
CA VAL A 262 24.21 11.90 14.23
C VAL A 262 24.42 11.69 12.72
N ALA A 263 25.04 12.68 12.05
CA ALA A 263 25.23 12.64 10.60
C ALA A 263 26.15 11.49 10.18
N GLN A 264 25.72 10.71 9.18
CA GLN A 264 26.54 9.63 8.65
C GLN A 264 27.74 10.20 7.88
N VAL A 265 28.95 9.91 8.34
CA VAL A 265 30.19 10.25 7.64
C VAL A 265 30.26 9.43 6.34
N ALA A 266 30.58 10.08 5.22
CA ALA A 266 30.60 9.42 3.91
C ALA A 266 31.72 8.37 3.80
N THR A 267 32.89 8.69 4.34
CA THR A 267 34.05 7.80 4.43
C THR A 267 34.68 7.96 5.81
N VAL A 268 34.69 6.90 6.62
CA VAL A 268 35.37 6.92 7.91
C VAL A 268 36.88 6.83 7.67
N ALA A 269 37.54 7.99 7.68
CA ALA A 269 38.97 8.16 7.52
C ALA A 269 39.44 9.34 8.39
N PRO A 270 40.73 9.42 8.75
CA PRO A 270 41.25 10.50 9.59
C PRO A 270 40.77 11.88 9.13
N PRO A 271 40.23 12.73 10.03
CA PRO A 271 40.29 12.60 11.49
C PRO A 271 39.22 11.70 12.12
N PHE A 272 38.24 11.20 11.37
CA PHE A 272 37.24 10.25 11.87
C PHE A 272 37.84 8.85 12.04
N VAL A 273 37.42 8.13 13.07
CA VAL A 273 37.85 6.75 13.35
C VAL A 273 36.66 5.87 13.71
N ASP A 274 36.79 4.58 13.45
CA ASP A 274 35.87 3.51 13.87
C ASP A 274 36.69 2.48 14.64
N ARG A 275 36.87 2.71 15.95
CA ARG A 275 37.70 1.85 16.80
C ARG A 275 36.92 0.64 17.30
N ASN A 276 35.60 0.71 17.34
CA ASN A 276 34.73 -0.37 17.80
C ASN A 276 34.32 -1.34 16.67
N GLY A 277 34.62 -1.01 15.41
CA GLY A 277 34.36 -1.83 14.23
C GLY A 277 32.90 -1.88 13.81
N ASP A 278 32.09 -0.89 14.20
CA ASP A 278 30.65 -0.84 13.91
C ASP A 278 30.32 -0.21 12.55
N GLY A 279 31.34 0.25 11.81
CA GLY A 279 31.23 0.89 10.50
C GLY A 279 30.82 2.35 10.56
N ALA A 280 30.69 2.95 11.74
CA ALA A 280 30.36 4.35 11.94
C ALA A 280 31.48 5.09 12.69
N ALA A 281 31.51 6.42 12.55
CA ALA A 281 32.52 7.21 13.27
C ALA A 281 32.22 7.23 14.78
N ASP A 282 33.28 7.10 15.59
CA ASP A 282 33.20 7.11 17.05
C ASP A 282 32.76 8.48 17.60
N LEU A 283 32.02 8.43 18.71
CA LEU A 283 31.53 9.60 19.43
C LEU A 283 32.01 9.60 20.89
N ASP A 284 32.18 10.78 21.47
CA ASP A 284 32.34 10.93 22.92
C ASP A 284 30.99 10.83 23.67
N ALA A 285 31.04 10.94 25.01
CA ALA A 285 29.87 10.83 25.88
C ALA A 285 28.79 11.90 25.63
N ILE A 286 29.13 13.01 24.97
CA ILE A 286 28.19 14.09 24.64
C ILE A 286 27.84 14.15 23.14
N GLY A 287 28.23 13.13 22.37
CA GLY A 287 27.84 12.95 20.97
C GLY A 287 28.70 13.72 19.96
N ARG A 288 29.92 14.12 20.32
CA ARG A 288 30.88 14.75 19.39
C ARG A 288 31.76 13.67 18.77
N PHE A 289 32.09 13.83 17.48
CA PHE A 289 33.06 12.95 16.83
C PHE A 289 34.43 13.03 17.52
N VAL A 290 35.11 11.90 17.62
CA VAL A 290 36.46 11.82 18.20
C VAL A 290 37.49 11.28 17.21
N ASP A 291 38.76 11.58 17.48
CA ASP A 291 39.90 11.04 16.74
C ASP A 291 40.43 9.72 17.34
N ALA A 292 41.53 9.21 16.78
CA ALA A 292 42.18 7.98 17.24
C ALA A 292 42.64 8.01 18.71
N SER A 293 42.81 9.19 19.31
CA SER A 293 43.16 9.36 20.72
C SER A 293 41.93 9.42 21.64
N GLY A 294 40.73 9.54 21.07
CA GLY A 294 39.49 9.81 21.81
C GLY A 294 39.27 11.30 22.08
N ALA A 295 40.07 12.19 21.50
CA ALA A 295 39.89 13.63 21.63
C ALA A 295 38.80 14.11 20.66
N PRO A 296 37.93 15.07 21.07
CA PRO A 296 36.88 15.59 20.21
C PRO A 296 37.47 16.34 19.00
N ILE A 297 36.90 16.11 17.82
CA ILE A 297 37.30 16.78 16.60
C ILE A 297 36.37 17.95 16.27
N ALA A 298 36.91 19.01 15.68
CA ALA A 298 36.14 20.14 15.16
C ALA A 298 35.49 19.78 13.80
N ALA A 299 34.59 18.81 13.80
CA ALA A 299 33.89 18.37 12.60
C ALA A 299 32.95 19.48 12.07
N PRO A 300 32.88 19.70 10.74
CA PRO A 300 31.96 20.68 10.17
C PRO A 300 30.50 20.27 10.33
N THR A 301 29.59 21.24 10.37
CA THR A 301 28.15 20.96 10.26
C THR A 301 27.80 20.47 8.85
N PRO A 302 26.87 19.51 8.67
CA PRO A 302 26.57 18.95 7.35
C PRO A 302 26.20 20.02 6.32
N PHE A 303 25.21 20.85 6.63
CA PHE A 303 24.86 22.06 5.90
C PHE A 303 25.39 23.31 6.60
N ASP A 304 25.38 24.41 5.86
CA ASP A 304 25.66 25.73 6.41
C ASP A 304 24.63 26.14 7.46
N VAL A 305 25.06 26.95 8.41
CA VAL A 305 24.25 27.39 9.56
C VAL A 305 24.22 28.91 9.63
N PRO A 306 23.21 29.53 10.25
CA PRO A 306 23.12 30.99 10.33
C PRO A 306 24.38 31.58 10.97
N ALA A 307 24.73 32.81 10.58
CA ALA A 307 25.87 33.53 11.15
C ALA A 307 25.79 33.55 12.69
N GLY A 308 26.94 33.31 13.34
CA GLY A 308 27.06 33.22 14.80
C GLY A 308 26.62 31.89 15.41
N ALA A 309 26.11 30.90 14.64
CA ALA A 309 25.73 29.59 15.18
C ALA A 309 26.93 28.64 15.41
N VAL A 310 28.10 28.98 14.86
CA VAL A 310 29.40 28.33 15.09
C VAL A 310 30.47 29.39 15.23
N VAL A 311 31.47 29.14 16.08
CA VAL A 311 32.59 30.07 16.34
C VAL A 311 33.42 30.28 15.08
N THR A 312 33.75 29.19 14.37
CA THR A 312 34.55 29.23 13.14
C THR A 312 33.79 28.53 12.02
N PRO A 313 33.32 29.26 10.99
CA PRO A 313 32.68 28.66 9.83
C PRO A 313 33.62 27.73 9.06
N TRP A 314 33.07 26.66 8.48
CA TRP A 314 33.84 25.75 7.65
C TRP A 314 34.10 26.36 6.26
N PRO A 315 35.36 26.42 5.78
CA PRO A 315 35.69 27.16 4.56
C PRO A 315 35.30 26.43 3.27
N ASN A 316 35.16 25.10 3.31
CA ASN A 316 34.95 24.28 2.11
C ASN A 316 33.49 23.80 2.05
N ARG A 317 32.64 24.53 1.33
CA ARG A 317 31.26 24.14 1.04
C ARG A 317 30.96 24.19 -0.45
N ASP A 318 30.02 23.39 -0.92
CA ASP A 318 29.50 23.47 -2.29
C ASP A 318 28.35 24.51 -2.40
N PRO A 319 27.83 24.79 -3.61
CA PRO A 319 26.71 25.72 -3.79
C PRO A 319 25.41 25.33 -3.06
N ALA A 320 25.26 24.06 -2.67
CA ALA A 320 24.14 23.57 -1.87
C ALA A 320 24.39 23.69 -0.35
N GLY A 321 25.54 24.25 0.05
CA GLY A 321 25.93 24.45 1.45
C GLY A 321 26.47 23.19 2.14
N ARG A 322 26.68 22.09 1.43
CA ARG A 322 27.20 20.84 2.00
C ARG A 322 28.68 20.97 2.33
N ALA A 323 29.09 20.51 3.51
CA ALA A 323 30.50 20.47 3.90
C ALA A 323 31.30 19.52 2.99
N LEU A 324 32.43 20.00 2.48
CA LEU A 324 33.37 19.26 1.65
C LEU A 324 34.68 19.02 2.41
N VAL A 325 35.35 17.91 2.09
CA VAL A 325 36.66 17.56 2.68
C VAL A 325 37.72 18.61 2.30
N ALA A 326 37.66 19.10 1.07
CA ALA A 326 38.49 20.19 0.54
C ALA A 326 37.69 20.98 -0.51
N ALA A 327 38.17 22.15 -0.94
CA ALA A 327 37.53 22.94 -1.98
C ALA A 327 37.34 22.11 -3.27
N GLY A 328 36.09 21.99 -3.75
CA GLY A 328 35.74 21.15 -4.91
C GLY A 328 35.86 19.63 -4.69
N GLY A 329 36.11 19.18 -3.46
CA GLY A 329 36.22 17.76 -3.10
C GLY A 329 34.87 17.08 -2.85
N ALA A 330 34.92 15.83 -2.37
CA ALA A 330 33.73 15.07 -2.00
C ALA A 330 33.06 15.63 -0.71
N PRO A 331 31.74 15.43 -0.55
CA PRO A 331 31.06 15.75 0.70
C PRO A 331 31.60 14.94 1.89
N VAL A 332 31.67 15.57 3.07
CA VAL A 332 32.10 14.92 4.32
C VAL A 332 31.08 13.89 4.80
N TYR A 333 29.79 14.19 4.63
CA TYR A 333 28.66 13.38 5.09
C TYR A 333 27.86 12.79 3.94
N ARG A 334 26.99 11.83 4.25
CA ARG A 334 26.01 11.27 3.32
C ARG A 334 24.74 12.10 3.32
N TYR A 335 24.15 12.24 2.14
CA TYR A 335 22.92 13.00 1.92
C TYR A 335 21.96 12.17 1.07
N VAL A 336 20.68 12.50 1.16
CA VAL A 336 19.62 12.01 0.28
C VAL A 336 18.92 13.21 -0.35
N ASP A 337 18.57 13.13 -1.63
CA ASP A 337 17.66 14.09 -2.25
C ASP A 337 16.22 13.60 -2.09
N LEU A 338 15.49 14.20 -1.15
CA LEU A 338 14.13 13.80 -0.83
C LEU A 338 13.19 13.86 -2.03
N ASP A 339 13.43 14.76 -2.99
CA ASP A 339 12.62 14.90 -4.20
C ASP A 339 12.47 13.57 -4.94
N SER A 340 13.55 12.81 -5.03
CA SER A 340 13.63 11.54 -5.75
C SER A 340 13.34 10.32 -4.89
N THR A 341 12.79 10.51 -3.69
CA THR A 341 12.50 9.41 -2.75
C THR A 341 11.08 8.88 -2.83
N VAL A 342 10.89 7.65 -2.33
CA VAL A 342 9.55 7.06 -2.13
C VAL A 342 8.68 7.94 -1.24
N LEU A 343 9.25 8.57 -0.22
CA LEU A 343 8.52 9.48 0.68
C LEU A 343 7.89 10.64 -0.09
N ALA A 344 8.65 11.34 -0.93
CA ALA A 344 8.12 12.44 -1.73
C ALA A 344 7.09 11.96 -2.76
N ALA A 345 7.31 10.78 -3.33
CA ALA A 345 6.36 10.19 -4.26
C ALA A 345 5.01 9.89 -3.61
N LEU A 346 5.01 9.27 -2.43
CA LEU A 346 3.80 9.00 -1.66
C LEU A 346 3.13 10.29 -1.19
N ALA A 347 3.91 11.32 -0.83
CA ALA A 347 3.36 12.63 -0.49
C ALA A 347 2.60 13.25 -1.69
N ARG A 348 3.21 13.27 -2.88
CA ARG A 348 2.55 13.75 -4.11
C ARG A 348 1.28 12.99 -4.45
N ASP A 349 1.27 11.67 -4.24
CA ASP A 349 0.08 10.83 -4.44
C ASP A 349 -0.99 11.08 -3.36
N GLY A 350 -0.56 11.48 -2.16
CA GLY A 350 -1.40 11.85 -1.03
C GLY A 350 -2.39 12.97 -1.34
N VAL A 351 -2.11 13.86 -2.31
CA VAL A 351 -3.05 14.93 -2.71
C VAL A 351 -4.42 14.38 -3.10
N ALA A 352 -4.45 13.24 -3.80
CA ALA A 352 -5.69 12.58 -4.21
C ALA A 352 -6.33 11.76 -3.06
N LEU A 353 -5.53 11.29 -2.11
CA LEU A 353 -5.98 10.47 -0.98
C LEU A 353 -6.59 11.31 0.15
N PHE A 354 -6.07 12.51 0.35
CA PHE A 354 -6.58 13.51 1.31
C PHE A 354 -7.56 14.49 0.66
N ASP A 355 -8.18 14.11 -0.47
CA ASP A 355 -9.26 14.92 -1.05
C ASP A 355 -10.44 14.97 -0.08
N PRO A 356 -10.79 16.14 0.50
CA PRO A 356 -11.85 16.26 1.50
C PRO A 356 -13.24 15.92 0.94
N ALA A 357 -13.42 15.89 -0.38
CA ALA A 357 -14.68 15.46 -1.00
C ALA A 357 -14.85 13.93 -1.02
N LYS A 358 -13.74 13.19 -0.96
CA LYS A 358 -13.73 11.72 -0.99
C LYS A 358 -13.45 11.10 0.38
N GLY A 359 -12.51 11.69 1.14
CA GLY A 359 -12.11 11.21 2.45
C GLY A 359 -11.43 9.83 2.47
N THR A 360 -10.86 9.41 1.33
CA THR A 360 -10.31 8.07 1.08
C THR A 360 -9.30 7.61 2.13
N ALA A 361 -8.38 8.46 2.56
CA ALA A 361 -7.32 8.07 3.50
C ALA A 361 -7.87 7.66 4.88
N LEU A 362 -8.80 8.46 5.43
CA LEU A 362 -9.41 8.19 6.74
C LEU A 362 -10.35 6.98 6.68
N ASP A 363 -11.10 6.83 5.57
CA ASP A 363 -11.98 5.67 5.36
C ASP A 363 -11.20 4.37 5.12
N LEU A 364 -10.01 4.44 4.50
CA LEU A 364 -9.09 3.31 4.39
C LEU A 364 -8.62 2.86 5.79
N MET A 365 -8.23 3.79 6.66
CA MET A 365 -7.82 3.46 8.04
C MET A 365 -8.97 2.85 8.84
N ARG A 366 -10.18 3.41 8.72
CA ARG A 366 -11.40 2.86 9.31
C ARG A 366 -11.68 1.44 8.83
N GLY A 367 -11.61 1.21 7.52
CA GLY A 367 -11.81 -0.10 6.91
C GLY A 367 -10.74 -1.12 7.33
N ALA A 368 -9.48 -0.68 7.42
CA ALA A 368 -8.37 -1.51 7.87
C ALA A 368 -8.57 -1.98 9.31
N SER A 369 -9.03 -1.10 10.21
CA SER A 369 -9.35 -1.43 11.60
C SER A 369 -10.32 -2.61 11.70
N ALA A 370 -11.35 -2.67 10.84
CA ALA A 370 -12.28 -3.79 10.82
C ALA A 370 -11.59 -5.13 10.48
N LEU A 371 -10.54 -5.11 9.65
CA LEU A 371 -9.78 -6.30 9.24
C LEU A 371 -8.75 -6.76 10.27
N VAL A 372 -8.42 -5.94 11.29
CA VAL A 372 -7.51 -6.34 12.37
C VAL A 372 -8.16 -7.38 13.28
N GLY A 373 -9.48 -7.32 13.49
CA GLY A 373 -10.23 -8.32 14.24
C GLY A 373 -11.50 -7.76 14.90
N PRO A 374 -12.31 -8.59 15.58
CA PRO A 374 -13.37 -8.14 16.47
C PRO A 374 -12.82 -7.26 17.60
N ARG A 375 -13.59 -6.26 18.05
CA ARG A 375 -13.19 -5.40 19.19
C ARG A 375 -13.43 -6.14 20.50
N VAL A 376 -12.45 -6.14 21.39
CA VAL A 376 -12.52 -6.76 22.72
C VAL A 376 -11.90 -5.84 23.77
N THR A 377 -12.30 -6.00 25.04
CA THR A 377 -11.56 -5.39 26.14
C THR A 377 -10.24 -6.14 26.30
N ALA A 378 -9.14 -5.41 26.26
CA ALA A 378 -7.79 -5.93 26.39
C ALA A 378 -7.04 -5.16 27.47
N THR A 379 -6.03 -5.82 28.06
CA THR A 379 -5.14 -5.20 29.03
C THR A 379 -3.71 -5.31 28.54
N LYS A 380 -2.99 -4.19 28.48
CA LYS A 380 -1.54 -4.18 28.21
C LYS A 380 -0.81 -3.92 29.51
N THR A 381 0.08 -4.84 29.88
CA THR A 381 1.08 -4.62 30.93
C THR A 381 2.38 -4.17 30.29
N TYR A 382 2.89 -3.04 30.74
CA TYR A 382 4.13 -2.43 30.27
C TYR A 382 5.34 -2.90 31.09
N ALA A 383 6.55 -2.67 30.58
CA ALA A 383 7.79 -3.11 31.24
C ALA A 383 8.00 -2.48 32.62
N ASN A 384 7.47 -1.28 32.84
CA ASN A 384 7.48 -0.56 34.12
C ASN A 384 6.42 -1.09 35.13
N GLY A 385 5.64 -2.11 34.78
CA GLY A 385 4.57 -2.68 35.62
C GLY A 385 3.22 -1.95 35.51
N GLU A 386 3.15 -0.82 34.81
CA GLU A 386 1.90 -0.12 34.53
C GLU A 386 0.97 -1.01 33.70
N THR A 387 -0.32 -0.99 34.00
CA THR A 387 -1.34 -1.73 33.26
C THR A 387 -2.38 -0.78 32.70
N LEU A 388 -2.71 -0.95 31.42
CA LEU A 388 -3.72 -0.15 30.73
C LEU A 388 -4.81 -1.08 30.18
N GLU A 389 -6.03 -0.90 30.65
CA GLU A 389 -7.22 -1.47 30.02
C GLU A 389 -7.62 -0.58 28.83
N TYR A 390 -7.87 -1.19 27.67
CA TYR A 390 -8.23 -0.50 26.45
C TYR A 390 -9.11 -1.36 25.56
N ARG A 391 -9.75 -0.73 24.57
CA ARG A 391 -10.50 -1.44 23.55
C ARG A 391 -9.52 -1.93 22.48
N GLY A 392 -9.16 -3.21 22.55
CA GLY A 392 -8.24 -3.86 21.63
C GLY A 392 -8.94 -4.65 20.52
N TYR A 393 -8.17 -5.50 19.85
CA TYR A 393 -8.66 -6.40 18.81
C TYR A 393 -8.37 -7.85 19.21
N ASP A 394 -9.32 -8.74 18.96
CA ASP A 394 -9.06 -10.18 18.99
C ASP A 394 -8.35 -10.58 17.69
N THR A 395 -7.05 -10.79 17.78
CA THR A 395 -6.21 -11.17 16.63
C THR A 395 -6.28 -12.64 16.29
N ALA A 396 -6.94 -13.49 17.08
CA ALA A 396 -7.17 -14.88 16.70
C ALA A 396 -7.99 -14.95 15.40
N ALA A 397 -8.92 -14.01 15.22
CA ALA A 397 -9.77 -13.87 14.03
C ALA A 397 -9.40 -12.62 13.20
N SER A 398 -8.13 -12.47 12.84
CA SER A 398 -7.60 -11.32 12.08
C SER A 398 -7.33 -11.65 10.60
N PRO A 399 -8.25 -11.32 9.67
CA PRO A 399 -8.01 -11.51 8.26
C PRO A 399 -6.81 -10.74 7.72
N LEU A 400 -6.52 -9.55 8.28
CA LEU A 400 -5.36 -8.76 7.85
C LEU A 400 -4.05 -9.50 8.16
N LEU A 401 -3.92 -10.04 9.37
CA LEU A 401 -2.74 -10.80 9.77
C LEU A 401 -2.68 -12.15 9.03
N ASP A 402 -3.81 -12.81 8.80
CA ASP A 402 -3.87 -14.07 8.05
C ASP A 402 -3.44 -13.88 6.58
N LEU A 403 -3.89 -12.80 5.93
CA LEU A 403 -3.47 -12.45 4.57
C LEU A 403 -1.98 -12.13 4.54
N THR A 404 -1.51 -11.31 5.48
CA THR A 404 -0.09 -10.93 5.56
C THR A 404 0.80 -12.16 5.79
N TYR A 405 0.37 -13.07 6.67
CA TYR A 405 1.03 -14.35 6.88
C TYR A 405 1.05 -15.21 5.61
N GLY A 406 -0.09 -15.33 4.92
CA GLY A 406 -0.20 -16.08 3.66
C GLY A 406 0.73 -15.55 2.56
N PHE A 407 0.81 -14.22 2.39
CA PHE A 407 1.77 -13.60 1.47
C PHE A 407 3.22 -13.78 1.92
N ALA A 408 3.52 -13.70 3.21
CA ALA A 408 4.84 -14.01 3.74
C ALA A 408 5.25 -15.47 3.47
N GLN A 409 4.31 -16.42 3.45
CA GLN A 409 4.61 -17.81 3.08
C GLN A 409 4.96 -18.00 1.59
N LEU A 410 4.54 -17.07 0.71
CA LEU A 410 5.00 -17.08 -0.70
C LEU A 410 6.49 -16.74 -0.80
N LEU A 411 7.00 -15.89 0.10
CA LEU A 411 8.41 -15.51 0.17
C LEU A 411 9.35 -16.65 0.59
N ARG A 412 8.79 -17.80 1.01
CA ARG A 412 9.54 -19.02 1.29
C ARG A 412 9.83 -19.87 0.04
N ASP A 413 9.27 -19.52 -1.12
CA ASP A 413 9.56 -20.20 -2.39
C ASP A 413 11.09 -20.23 -2.64
N PRO A 414 11.72 -21.41 -2.80
CA PRO A 414 13.14 -21.51 -3.14
C PRO A 414 13.53 -20.72 -4.41
N ALA A 415 12.59 -20.49 -5.33
CA ALA A 415 12.77 -19.71 -6.54
C ALA A 415 12.28 -18.24 -6.42
N ILE A 416 11.99 -17.74 -5.21
CA ILE A 416 11.40 -16.40 -5.01
C ILE A 416 12.24 -15.28 -5.64
N LEU A 417 13.57 -15.38 -5.61
CA LEU A 417 14.46 -14.39 -6.20
C LEU A 417 14.31 -14.30 -7.73
N ASP A 418 13.91 -15.38 -8.41
CA ASP A 418 13.60 -15.34 -9.83
C ASP A 418 12.29 -14.59 -10.09
N THR A 419 11.28 -14.80 -9.25
CA THR A 419 9.99 -14.09 -9.30
C THR A 419 10.15 -12.58 -9.03
N LEU A 420 10.92 -12.22 -8.01
CA LEU A 420 11.22 -10.82 -7.68
C LEU A 420 12.03 -10.15 -8.79
N ALA A 421 13.05 -10.82 -9.34
CA ALA A 421 13.84 -10.31 -10.45
C ALA A 421 12.98 -10.13 -11.72
N LEU A 422 12.05 -11.06 -12.00
CA LEU A 422 11.10 -10.91 -13.09
C LEU A 422 10.18 -9.69 -12.87
N GLY A 423 9.67 -9.51 -11.65
CA GLY A 423 8.89 -8.31 -11.30
C GLY A 423 9.66 -7.02 -11.59
N ARG A 424 10.94 -6.95 -11.22
CA ARG A 424 11.79 -5.78 -11.46
C ARG A 424 12.05 -5.55 -12.95
N GLU A 425 12.28 -6.61 -13.72
CA GLU A 425 12.43 -6.55 -15.17
C GLU A 425 11.15 -6.01 -15.83
N LEU A 426 9.97 -6.48 -15.42
CA LEU A 426 8.70 -6.02 -15.96
C LEU A 426 8.44 -4.54 -15.62
N VAL A 427 8.64 -4.15 -14.37
CA VAL A 427 8.44 -2.76 -13.90
C VAL A 427 9.44 -1.81 -14.55
N THR A 428 10.70 -2.21 -14.71
CA THR A 428 11.76 -1.32 -15.20
C THR A 428 11.82 -1.26 -16.72
N ASN A 429 11.62 -2.38 -17.41
CA ASN A 429 11.91 -2.49 -18.84
C ASN A 429 10.68 -2.76 -19.72
N ARG A 430 9.51 -3.06 -19.12
CA ARG A 430 8.26 -3.44 -19.84
C ARG A 430 7.04 -2.60 -19.43
N GLU A 431 7.23 -1.30 -19.22
CA GLU A 431 6.17 -0.41 -18.73
C GLU A 431 4.95 -0.37 -19.67
N ALA A 432 5.16 -0.38 -20.99
CA ALA A 432 4.07 -0.30 -21.95
C ALA A 432 3.18 -1.55 -21.89
N GLU A 433 3.78 -2.74 -21.85
CA GLU A 433 3.06 -3.99 -21.71
C GLU A 433 2.36 -4.09 -20.34
N LEU A 434 3.05 -3.71 -19.27
CA LEU A 434 2.53 -3.78 -17.91
C LEU A 434 1.36 -2.81 -17.71
N SER A 435 1.50 -1.53 -18.05
CA SER A 435 0.45 -0.52 -17.88
C SER A 435 -0.79 -0.81 -18.73
N ARG A 436 -0.60 -1.32 -19.96
CA ARG A 436 -1.71 -1.75 -20.82
C ARG A 436 -2.46 -2.95 -20.24
N LEU A 437 -1.72 -3.94 -19.75
CA LEU A 437 -2.32 -5.13 -19.13
C LEU A 437 -3.08 -4.76 -17.86
N VAL A 438 -2.48 -3.93 -17.00
CA VAL A 438 -3.09 -3.45 -15.76
C VAL A 438 -4.35 -2.61 -16.06
N GLU A 439 -4.33 -1.68 -17.03
CA GLU A 439 -5.54 -0.92 -17.40
C GLU A 439 -6.64 -1.85 -17.92
N ALA A 440 -6.30 -2.83 -18.79
CA ALA A 440 -7.28 -3.79 -19.29
C ALA A 440 -7.91 -4.61 -18.16
N MET A 441 -7.12 -5.01 -17.16
CA MET A 441 -7.61 -5.70 -15.96
C MET A 441 -8.49 -4.78 -15.11
N VAL A 442 -8.06 -3.55 -14.81
CA VAL A 442 -8.83 -2.61 -13.99
C VAL A 442 -10.17 -2.27 -14.65
N VAL A 443 -10.18 -1.99 -15.96
CA VAL A 443 -11.42 -1.76 -16.72
C VAL A 443 -12.34 -2.98 -16.68
N ALA A 444 -11.79 -4.19 -16.82
CA ALA A 444 -12.58 -5.42 -16.71
C ALA A 444 -13.17 -5.62 -15.30
N PHE A 445 -12.41 -5.34 -14.24
CA PHE A 445 -12.91 -5.40 -12.86
C PHE A 445 -13.98 -4.36 -12.59
N ARG A 446 -13.82 -3.13 -13.08
CA ARG A 446 -14.79 -2.03 -12.92
C ARG A 446 -16.15 -2.32 -13.56
N LYS A 447 -16.18 -3.10 -14.65
CA LYS A 447 -17.45 -3.59 -15.22
C LYS A 447 -18.24 -4.41 -14.19
N GLY A 448 -17.57 -5.08 -13.25
CA GLY A 448 -18.19 -5.83 -12.15
C GLY A 448 -19.13 -5.01 -11.26
N ASP A 449 -18.88 -3.71 -11.11
CA ASP A 449 -19.71 -2.80 -10.31
C ASP A 449 -21.17 -2.74 -10.82
N ALA A 450 -21.38 -2.97 -12.13
CA ALA A 450 -22.71 -3.03 -12.75
C ALA A 450 -23.42 -4.39 -12.60
N TYR A 451 -22.74 -5.41 -12.06
CA TYR A 451 -23.25 -6.78 -11.94
C TYR A 451 -23.15 -7.31 -10.50
N PRO A 452 -23.86 -6.70 -9.52
CA PRO A 452 -23.78 -7.09 -8.10
C PRO A 452 -24.24 -8.53 -7.82
N ASN A 453 -25.03 -9.12 -8.73
CA ASN A 453 -25.50 -10.50 -8.62
C ASN A 453 -24.50 -11.53 -9.18
N ALA A 454 -23.37 -11.10 -9.76
CA ALA A 454 -22.33 -12.00 -10.24
C ALA A 454 -21.51 -12.54 -9.06
N GLY A 455 -21.83 -13.74 -8.59
CA GLY A 455 -21.20 -14.31 -7.40
C GLY A 455 -21.26 -15.82 -7.35
N VAL A 456 -20.18 -16.44 -6.87
CA VAL A 456 -20.17 -17.85 -6.45
C VAL A 456 -20.41 -17.92 -4.93
N PRO A 457 -21.33 -18.77 -4.44
CA PRO A 457 -21.55 -19.02 -3.02
C PRO A 457 -20.26 -19.39 -2.28
N ALA A 458 -20.13 -18.94 -1.03
CA ALA A 458 -18.91 -19.16 -0.24
C ALA A 458 -18.64 -20.63 0.11
N ASP A 459 -19.68 -21.47 0.08
CA ASP A 459 -19.63 -22.92 0.29
C ASP A 459 -19.31 -23.71 -1.00
N ALA A 460 -19.16 -23.06 -2.14
CA ALA A 460 -18.88 -23.75 -3.39
C ALA A 460 -17.40 -24.12 -3.56
N PRO A 461 -17.06 -25.40 -3.79
CA PRO A 461 -15.68 -25.87 -3.92
C PRO A 461 -15.12 -25.68 -5.34
N LEU A 462 -15.50 -24.59 -6.03
CA LEU A 462 -15.06 -24.32 -7.40
C LEU A 462 -13.53 -24.29 -7.49
N TRP A 463 -12.88 -23.49 -6.64
CA TRP A 463 -11.43 -23.39 -6.63
C TRP A 463 -10.76 -24.66 -6.11
N ASP A 464 -11.37 -25.35 -5.14
CA ASP A 464 -10.86 -26.62 -4.60
C ASP A 464 -10.84 -27.73 -5.68
N ASP A 465 -11.78 -27.69 -6.63
CA ASP A 465 -11.82 -28.62 -7.77
C ASP A 465 -10.90 -28.19 -8.93
N LEU A 466 -10.64 -26.88 -9.11
CA LEU A 466 -9.76 -26.35 -10.17
C LEU A 466 -8.27 -26.43 -9.84
N ILE A 467 -7.88 -26.20 -8.58
CA ILE A 467 -6.47 -26.15 -8.15
C ILE A 467 -5.72 -27.47 -8.43
N PRO A 468 -6.30 -28.66 -8.22
CA PRO A 468 -5.66 -29.92 -8.62
C PRO A 468 -5.33 -29.99 -10.10
N ILE A 469 -6.17 -29.42 -10.98
CA ILE A 469 -5.98 -29.40 -12.43
C ILE A 469 -4.88 -28.39 -12.80
N ILE A 470 -4.90 -27.19 -12.21
CA ILE A 470 -3.84 -26.18 -12.39
C ILE A 470 -2.47 -26.72 -11.96
N ARG A 471 -2.43 -27.47 -10.84
CA ARG A 471 -1.22 -28.13 -10.36
C ARG A 471 -0.70 -29.18 -11.35
N GLN A 472 -1.58 -29.99 -11.94
CA GLN A 472 -1.20 -30.98 -12.97
C GLN A 472 -0.66 -30.30 -14.24
N LEU A 473 -1.26 -29.17 -14.63
CA LEU A 473 -0.77 -28.35 -15.75
C LEU A 473 0.64 -27.80 -15.46
N ALA A 474 0.87 -27.24 -14.27
CA ALA A 474 2.16 -26.67 -13.88
C ALA A 474 3.26 -27.73 -13.64
N ALA A 475 2.87 -28.98 -13.34
CA ALA A 475 3.78 -30.10 -13.14
C ALA A 475 4.46 -30.57 -14.43
N ASN A 476 3.91 -30.25 -15.62
CA ASN A 476 4.52 -30.54 -16.92
C ASN A 476 5.08 -29.25 -17.55
N PRO A 477 6.41 -29.01 -17.50
CA PRO A 477 7.01 -27.79 -18.03
C PRO A 477 6.81 -27.61 -19.54
N ALA A 478 6.84 -28.70 -20.30
CA ALA A 478 6.70 -28.64 -21.76
C ALA A 478 5.28 -28.26 -22.15
N LEU A 479 4.28 -28.86 -21.50
CA LEU A 479 2.87 -28.51 -21.67
C LEU A 479 2.59 -27.06 -21.28
N PHE A 480 3.06 -26.63 -20.11
CA PHE A 480 2.86 -25.26 -19.64
C PHE A 480 3.41 -24.24 -20.65
N ASN A 481 4.63 -24.47 -21.16
CA ASN A 481 5.24 -23.61 -22.19
C ASN A 481 4.42 -23.62 -23.48
N SER A 482 3.97 -24.79 -23.95
CA SER A 482 3.12 -24.90 -25.15
C SER A 482 1.79 -24.16 -24.99
N VAL A 483 1.17 -24.20 -23.81
CA VAL A 483 -0.06 -23.44 -23.52
C VAL A 483 0.21 -21.94 -23.53
N MET A 484 1.29 -21.48 -22.89
CA MET A 484 1.67 -20.06 -22.92
C MET A 484 1.96 -19.55 -24.34
N THR A 485 2.61 -20.37 -25.18
CA THR A 485 2.83 -20.06 -26.60
C THR A 485 1.54 -20.12 -27.43
N ALA A 486 0.60 -21.01 -27.10
CA ALA A 486 -0.70 -21.04 -27.79
C ALA A 486 -1.47 -19.74 -27.59
N LEU A 487 -1.38 -19.11 -26.40
CA LEU A 487 -2.01 -17.83 -26.09
C LEU A 487 -1.41 -16.64 -26.87
N GLU A 488 -0.26 -16.79 -27.53
CA GLU A 488 0.33 -15.77 -28.41
C GLU A 488 -0.35 -15.68 -29.79
N ARG A 489 -1.18 -16.66 -30.14
CA ARG A 489 -1.75 -16.77 -31.49
C ARG A 489 -2.86 -15.76 -31.72
N THR A 490 -2.79 -15.03 -32.82
CA THR A 490 -3.79 -14.00 -33.20
C THR A 490 -5.21 -14.55 -33.31
N GLU A 491 -5.34 -15.81 -33.69
CA GLU A 491 -6.58 -16.55 -33.82
C GLU A 491 -7.25 -16.76 -32.45
N VAL A 492 -6.45 -16.89 -31.38
CA VAL A 492 -6.94 -17.05 -30.00
C VAL A 492 -7.60 -15.77 -29.49
N ALA A 493 -7.20 -14.59 -29.97
CA ALA A 493 -7.86 -13.32 -29.62
C ALA A 493 -9.34 -13.31 -30.01
N GLN A 494 -9.68 -13.98 -31.13
CA GLN A 494 -11.04 -14.05 -31.66
C GLN A 494 -11.96 -14.96 -30.82
N LEU A 495 -11.39 -15.84 -29.98
CA LEU A 495 -12.17 -16.67 -29.06
C LEU A 495 -12.97 -15.84 -28.07
N GLY A 496 -12.52 -14.63 -27.70
CA GLY A 496 -13.28 -13.74 -26.82
C GLY A 496 -14.68 -13.45 -27.37
N GLU A 497 -14.76 -13.05 -28.64
CA GLU A 497 -16.03 -12.80 -29.30
C GLU A 497 -16.87 -14.07 -29.46
N ARG A 498 -16.24 -15.24 -29.65
CA ARG A 498 -16.97 -16.51 -29.71
C ARG A 498 -17.57 -16.88 -28.37
N PHE A 499 -16.78 -16.87 -27.29
CA PHE A 499 -17.29 -17.15 -25.95
C PHE A 499 -18.36 -16.14 -25.54
N ARG A 500 -18.21 -14.86 -25.90
CA ARG A 500 -19.24 -13.84 -25.72
C ARG A 500 -20.56 -14.25 -26.36
N LYS A 501 -20.57 -14.63 -27.64
CA LYS A 501 -21.78 -15.11 -28.33
C LYS A 501 -22.35 -16.37 -27.68
N LEU A 502 -21.51 -17.34 -27.32
CA LEU A 502 -21.97 -18.57 -26.68
C LEU A 502 -22.62 -18.32 -25.32
N MET A 503 -22.14 -17.33 -24.55
CA MET A 503 -22.71 -16.94 -23.27
C MET A 503 -23.93 -16.03 -23.42
N ALA A 504 -23.99 -15.17 -24.44
CA ALA A 504 -25.07 -14.20 -24.61
C ALA A 504 -26.37 -14.81 -25.15
N PHE A 505 -26.28 -15.84 -25.99
CA PHE A 505 -27.40 -16.37 -26.76
C PHE A 505 -27.80 -17.78 -26.33
N ARG A 506 -29.09 -18.09 -26.52
CA ARG A 506 -29.69 -19.40 -26.21
C ARG A 506 -30.20 -20.16 -27.45
N ASP A 507 -29.93 -19.64 -28.65
CA ASP A 507 -30.45 -20.21 -29.90
C ASP A 507 -30.02 -21.68 -30.12
N ARG A 508 -30.83 -22.39 -30.90
CA ARG A 508 -30.61 -23.79 -31.28
C ARG A 508 -29.93 -23.85 -32.66
N PHE A 509 -28.86 -24.65 -32.75
CA PHE A 509 -28.12 -24.90 -34.00
C PHE A 509 -28.24 -26.38 -34.40
N ASP A 510 -28.90 -26.65 -35.53
CA ASP A 510 -29.10 -28.01 -36.05
C ASP A 510 -28.40 -28.21 -37.40
N ILE A 511 -28.30 -29.45 -37.86
CA ILE A 511 -27.74 -29.81 -39.17
C ILE A 511 -28.89 -30.10 -40.12
N ASN A 512 -28.91 -29.42 -41.27
CA ASN A 512 -29.88 -29.70 -42.33
C ASN A 512 -29.65 -31.12 -42.88
N PRO A 513 -30.64 -32.03 -42.88
CA PRO A 513 -30.42 -33.42 -43.28
C PRO A 513 -30.09 -33.60 -44.77
N SER A 514 -30.50 -32.67 -45.63
CA SER A 514 -30.26 -32.76 -47.08
C SER A 514 -28.95 -32.11 -47.50
N THR A 515 -28.63 -30.94 -46.94
CA THR A 515 -27.41 -30.18 -47.30
C THR A 515 -26.24 -30.40 -46.35
N GLN A 516 -26.48 -31.02 -45.19
CA GLN A 516 -25.55 -31.17 -44.07
C GLN A 516 -24.92 -29.85 -43.59
N ALA A 517 -25.54 -28.72 -43.92
CA ALA A 517 -25.12 -27.40 -43.47
C ALA A 517 -25.69 -27.10 -42.08
N VAL A 518 -24.91 -26.40 -41.26
CA VAL A 518 -25.38 -25.92 -39.95
C VAL A 518 -26.38 -24.77 -40.13
N THR A 519 -27.55 -24.95 -39.54
CA THR A 519 -28.66 -24.00 -39.47
C THR A 519 -28.71 -23.34 -38.08
N GLY A 520 -29.38 -22.19 -37.98
CA GLY A 520 -29.45 -21.39 -36.75
C GLY A 520 -28.63 -20.10 -36.82
N THR A 521 -28.99 -19.14 -35.96
CA THR A 521 -28.41 -17.80 -35.88
C THR A 521 -28.35 -17.34 -34.43
N PHE A 522 -27.36 -16.52 -34.08
CA PHE A 522 -27.29 -15.85 -32.77
C PHE A 522 -28.28 -14.68 -32.74
N SER A 523 -29.51 -14.93 -32.31
CA SER A 523 -30.63 -13.98 -32.40
C SER A 523 -31.42 -13.82 -31.11
N THR A 524 -31.45 -14.84 -30.25
CA THR A 524 -32.26 -14.86 -29.03
C THR A 524 -31.35 -14.80 -27.80
N PRO A 525 -31.30 -13.66 -27.10
CA PRO A 525 -30.55 -13.55 -25.85
C PRO A 525 -31.08 -14.51 -24.78
N VAL A 526 -30.21 -14.92 -23.86
CA VAL A 526 -30.60 -15.63 -22.65
C VAL A 526 -31.52 -14.75 -21.80
N ASP A 527 -32.64 -15.29 -21.32
CA ASP A 527 -33.53 -14.58 -20.40
C ASP A 527 -33.04 -14.77 -18.96
N ARG A 528 -32.30 -13.78 -18.45
CA ARG A 528 -31.67 -13.83 -17.13
C ARG A 528 -32.66 -13.72 -15.97
N ALA A 529 -33.93 -13.44 -16.23
CA ALA A 529 -34.98 -13.44 -15.20
C ALA A 529 -35.54 -14.84 -14.93
N ARG A 530 -35.21 -15.83 -15.77
CA ARG A 530 -35.67 -17.21 -15.66
C ARG A 530 -34.55 -18.12 -15.15
N ASN A 531 -34.94 -19.26 -14.59
CA ASN A 531 -33.98 -20.30 -14.22
C ASN A 531 -33.25 -20.81 -15.47
N ASP A 532 -31.97 -21.13 -15.32
CA ASP A 532 -31.09 -21.68 -16.34
C ASP A 532 -31.45 -23.14 -16.65
N SER A 533 -32.61 -23.33 -17.27
CA SER A 533 -33.22 -24.63 -17.53
C SER A 533 -33.68 -24.75 -18.97
N ASN A 534 -33.75 -25.99 -19.45
CA ASN A 534 -34.13 -26.35 -20.81
C ASN A 534 -33.31 -25.55 -21.84
N TYR A 535 -34.00 -24.86 -22.74
CA TYR A 535 -33.40 -24.01 -23.78
C TYR A 535 -33.18 -22.56 -23.35
N ASP A 536 -33.39 -22.22 -22.07
CA ASP A 536 -32.98 -20.91 -21.54
C ASP A 536 -31.54 -20.91 -21.01
N ARG A 537 -30.85 -22.04 -21.13
CA ARG A 537 -29.41 -22.13 -20.88
C ARG A 537 -28.65 -21.49 -22.04
N SER A 538 -27.59 -20.74 -21.71
CA SER A 538 -26.66 -20.24 -22.72
C SER A 538 -26.08 -21.40 -23.54
N ILE A 539 -25.67 -21.13 -24.78
CA ILE A 539 -24.99 -22.14 -25.59
C ILE A 539 -23.70 -22.60 -24.90
N PHE A 540 -22.99 -21.70 -24.20
CA PHE A 540 -21.79 -22.03 -23.44
C PHE A 540 -22.07 -23.02 -22.29
N GLN A 541 -23.12 -22.79 -21.51
CA GLN A 541 -23.54 -23.72 -20.46
C GLN A 541 -23.90 -25.09 -21.02
N ARG A 542 -24.63 -25.14 -22.15
CA ARG A 542 -24.95 -26.39 -22.84
C ARG A 542 -23.71 -27.09 -23.39
N PHE A 543 -22.72 -26.32 -23.86
CA PHE A 543 -21.45 -26.85 -24.35
C PHE A 543 -20.63 -27.48 -23.21
N LEU A 544 -20.52 -26.82 -22.05
CA LEU A 544 -19.88 -27.40 -20.86
C LEU A 544 -20.56 -28.72 -20.43
N HIS A 545 -21.90 -28.73 -20.43
CA HIS A 545 -22.69 -29.93 -20.13
C HIS A 545 -22.39 -31.07 -21.10
N LEU A 546 -22.38 -30.80 -22.41
CA LEU A 546 -22.05 -31.80 -23.42
C LEU A 546 -20.66 -32.40 -23.19
N ILE A 547 -19.65 -31.59 -22.86
CA ILE A 547 -18.30 -32.09 -22.59
C ILE A 547 -18.28 -33.00 -21.35
N ALA A 548 -18.95 -32.60 -20.27
CA ALA A 548 -19.03 -33.38 -19.06
C ALA A 548 -19.67 -34.75 -19.30
N ASP A 549 -20.80 -34.77 -20.02
CA ASP A 549 -21.55 -35.99 -20.37
C ASP A 549 -20.82 -36.86 -21.39
N SER A 550 -19.93 -36.26 -22.17
CA SER A 550 -19.05 -36.96 -23.11
C SER A 550 -17.76 -37.49 -22.46
N ASN A 551 -17.41 -37.01 -21.26
CA ASN A 551 -16.17 -37.41 -20.59
C ASN A 551 -16.28 -38.83 -20.02
N GLY A 552 -15.65 -39.77 -20.71
CA GLY A 552 -15.73 -41.21 -20.40
C GLY A 552 -16.95 -41.91 -21.00
N ALA A 553 -17.73 -41.23 -21.85
CA ALA A 553 -18.77 -41.88 -22.65
C ALA A 553 -18.10 -42.72 -23.75
N ARG A 554 -18.57 -43.97 -23.90
CA ARG A 554 -18.03 -44.93 -24.87
C ARG A 554 -18.87 -44.93 -26.14
N ALA A 555 -18.20 -44.87 -27.30
CA ALA A 555 -18.83 -45.10 -28.59
C ALA A 555 -18.14 -46.26 -29.32
N CYS A 556 -18.94 -47.17 -29.89
CA CYS A 556 -18.41 -48.29 -30.64
C CYS A 556 -19.45 -48.84 -31.62
N ASN A 557 -19.05 -49.76 -32.49
CA ASN A 557 -20.01 -50.44 -33.37
C ASN A 557 -20.95 -51.35 -32.58
N LYS A 558 -22.20 -51.49 -33.05
CA LYS A 558 -23.22 -52.33 -32.42
C LYS A 558 -22.95 -53.82 -32.59
N ALA A 559 -23.65 -54.64 -31.80
CA ALA A 559 -23.67 -56.08 -31.98
C ALA A 559 -24.29 -56.45 -33.34
N GLY A 560 -23.59 -57.27 -34.13
CA GLY A 560 -24.02 -57.62 -35.48
C GLY A 560 -23.88 -56.48 -36.48
N ALA A 561 -22.99 -55.51 -36.23
CA ALA A 561 -22.69 -54.43 -37.16
C ALA A 561 -22.29 -55.00 -38.53
N ARG A 562 -22.89 -54.47 -39.59
CA ARG A 562 -22.68 -54.93 -40.98
C ARG A 562 -21.98 -53.85 -41.78
N VAL A 563 -20.80 -54.15 -42.29
CA VAL A 563 -20.15 -53.34 -43.32
C VAL A 563 -20.66 -53.86 -44.67
N VAL A 564 -21.33 -53.01 -45.43
CA VAL A 564 -21.98 -53.36 -46.69
C VAL A 564 -21.26 -52.72 -47.88
N ASP A 565 -21.27 -53.40 -49.01
CA ASP A 565 -20.81 -52.85 -50.28
C ASP A 565 -21.79 -51.75 -50.75
N PRO A 566 -21.32 -50.52 -51.03
CA PRO A 566 -22.20 -49.42 -51.40
C PRO A 566 -22.83 -49.55 -52.80
N PHE A 567 -22.29 -50.39 -53.68
CA PHE A 567 -22.73 -50.51 -55.07
C PHE A 567 -23.75 -51.63 -55.27
N ILE A 568 -23.56 -52.77 -54.59
CA ILE A 568 -24.44 -53.96 -54.72
C ILE A 568 -25.16 -54.36 -53.43
N GLY A 569 -24.90 -53.68 -52.30
CA GLY A 569 -25.63 -53.86 -51.04
C GLY A 569 -25.31 -55.16 -50.28
N VAL A 570 -24.28 -55.89 -50.67
CA VAL A 570 -23.88 -57.16 -50.04
C VAL A 570 -23.07 -56.90 -48.77
N THR A 571 -23.31 -57.68 -47.71
CA THR A 571 -22.52 -57.57 -46.47
C THR A 571 -21.11 -58.12 -46.68
N LEU A 572 -20.10 -57.25 -46.59
CA LEU A 572 -18.68 -57.56 -46.73
C LEU A 572 -18.07 -58.09 -45.42
N GLY A 573 -18.65 -57.73 -44.28
CA GLY A 573 -18.21 -58.20 -42.96
C GLY A 573 -19.27 -57.94 -41.87
N THR A 574 -19.30 -58.83 -40.87
CA THR A 574 -20.14 -58.70 -39.68
C THR A 574 -19.28 -58.68 -38.42
N TYR A 575 -19.56 -57.78 -37.49
CA TYR A 575 -18.74 -57.57 -36.31
C TYR A 575 -19.55 -57.71 -35.02
N ASN A 576 -18.91 -58.28 -34.00
CA ASN A 576 -19.40 -58.23 -32.63
C ASN A 576 -19.32 -56.80 -32.08
N GLU A 577 -20.05 -56.53 -31.01
CA GLU A 577 -20.07 -55.22 -30.36
C GLU A 577 -18.64 -54.73 -30.05
N CYS A 578 -18.35 -53.50 -30.45
CA CYS A 578 -17.05 -52.84 -30.31
C CYS A 578 -15.84 -53.55 -30.93
N ALA A 579 -16.04 -54.55 -31.81
CA ALA A 579 -14.95 -55.27 -32.46
C ALA A 579 -14.41 -54.57 -33.73
N LEU A 580 -15.23 -53.73 -34.38
CA LEU A 580 -14.83 -52.96 -35.57
C LEU A 580 -14.12 -51.67 -35.18
N PHE A 581 -14.70 -50.88 -34.28
CA PHE A 581 -14.04 -49.71 -33.71
C PHE A 581 -14.50 -49.47 -32.28
N ARG A 582 -13.69 -48.78 -31.50
CA ARG A 582 -13.98 -48.47 -30.10
C ARG A 582 -13.33 -47.14 -29.71
N VAL A 583 -14.15 -46.24 -29.17
CA VAL A 583 -13.74 -44.99 -28.54
C VAL A 583 -14.16 -45.05 -27.08
N ASP A 584 -13.18 -45.00 -26.17
CA ASP A 584 -13.43 -45.12 -24.72
C ASP A 584 -13.80 -43.80 -24.04
N ASN A 585 -13.46 -42.66 -24.66
CA ASN A 585 -13.82 -41.34 -24.17
C ASN A 585 -14.16 -40.42 -25.35
N LEU A 586 -15.45 -40.18 -25.56
CA LEU A 586 -15.95 -39.34 -26.65
C LEU A 586 -15.45 -37.89 -26.57
N ALA A 587 -15.40 -37.28 -25.37
CA ALA A 587 -14.89 -35.91 -25.21
C ALA A 587 -13.42 -35.81 -25.65
N LEU A 588 -12.60 -36.77 -25.21
CA LEU A 588 -11.18 -36.84 -25.55
C LEU A 588 -10.99 -37.02 -27.06
N PHE A 589 -11.71 -37.97 -27.66
CA PHE A 589 -11.65 -38.26 -29.09
C PHE A 589 -12.10 -37.07 -29.93
N TYR A 590 -13.14 -36.36 -29.49
CA TYR A 590 -13.61 -35.15 -30.16
C TYR A 590 -12.56 -34.03 -30.11
N LEU A 591 -11.93 -33.76 -28.96
CA LEU A 591 -10.82 -32.81 -28.88
C LEU A 591 -9.65 -33.22 -29.77
N GLN A 592 -9.32 -34.50 -29.84
CA GLN A 592 -8.28 -35.01 -30.74
C GLN A 592 -8.61 -34.80 -32.22
N SER A 593 -9.88 -34.71 -32.61
CA SER A 593 -10.26 -34.36 -33.97
C SER A 593 -9.98 -32.90 -34.32
N MET A 594 -9.99 -32.00 -33.32
CA MET A 594 -9.67 -30.59 -33.50
C MET A 594 -8.16 -30.34 -33.67
N ALA A 595 -7.32 -31.18 -33.05
CA ALA A 595 -5.86 -31.15 -33.14
C ALA A 595 -5.34 -31.98 -34.32
N TYR A 596 -4.13 -31.67 -34.77
CA TYR A 596 -3.43 -32.41 -35.82
C TYR A 596 -2.35 -33.32 -35.25
N ALA A 597 -2.17 -34.47 -35.90
CA ALA A 597 -1.11 -35.41 -35.53
C ALA A 597 0.26 -34.90 -35.99
N LYS A 598 1.27 -35.07 -35.12
CA LYS A 598 2.67 -34.76 -35.41
C LYS A 598 3.54 -36.02 -35.34
N ASN A 599 4.62 -36.03 -36.11
CA ASN A 599 5.66 -37.04 -35.98
C ASN A 599 6.58 -36.74 -34.78
N ALA A 600 7.55 -37.63 -34.52
CA ALA A 600 8.53 -37.45 -33.44
C ALA A 600 9.42 -36.20 -33.61
N ALA A 601 9.55 -35.68 -34.83
CA ALA A 601 10.27 -34.44 -35.12
C ALA A 601 9.40 -33.18 -34.95
N GLY A 602 8.14 -33.31 -34.52
CA GLY A 602 7.21 -32.20 -34.34
C GLY A 602 6.59 -31.65 -35.63
N GLN A 603 6.77 -32.32 -36.76
CA GLN A 603 6.18 -31.93 -38.05
C GLN A 603 4.76 -32.49 -38.17
N TYR A 604 3.87 -31.70 -38.77
CA TYR A 604 2.49 -32.10 -39.03
C TYR A 604 2.46 -33.20 -40.09
N LEU A 605 1.69 -34.25 -39.81
CA LEU A 605 1.46 -35.34 -40.74
C LEU A 605 0.43 -34.91 -41.78
N CYS A 606 0.74 -35.09 -43.06
CA CYS A 606 -0.16 -34.71 -44.16
C CYS A 606 -0.75 -35.96 -44.83
N GLU A 607 -2.05 -35.92 -45.11
CA GLU A 607 -2.79 -36.96 -45.83
C GLU A 607 -3.10 -36.53 -47.27
N THR A 608 -3.16 -37.51 -48.18
CA THR A 608 -3.55 -37.28 -49.58
C THR A 608 -5.07 -37.12 -49.73
N ALA A 609 -5.55 -36.78 -50.94
CA ALA A 609 -6.99 -36.72 -51.21
C ALA A 609 -7.69 -38.05 -50.89
N ALA A 610 -7.06 -39.18 -51.27
CA ALA A 610 -7.48 -40.55 -50.97
C ALA A 610 -7.43 -40.90 -49.46
N GLY A 611 -6.87 -40.01 -48.62
CA GLY A 611 -6.65 -40.27 -47.19
C GLY A 611 -5.61 -41.37 -46.91
N ALA A 612 -4.90 -41.84 -47.95
CA ALA A 612 -3.74 -42.69 -47.78
C ALA A 612 -2.65 -41.95 -46.98
N PHE A 613 -2.21 -42.59 -45.90
CA PHE A 613 -1.17 -42.09 -45.03
C PHE A 613 0.21 -42.31 -45.66
N ASP A 614 0.88 -41.21 -46.01
CA ASP A 614 2.30 -41.22 -46.33
C ASP A 614 3.07 -40.69 -45.11
N GLY A 615 3.58 -41.61 -44.29
CA GLY A 615 4.36 -41.26 -43.09
C GLY A 615 5.68 -40.52 -43.36
N THR A 616 6.10 -40.39 -44.63
CA THR A 616 7.25 -39.59 -45.03
C THR A 616 6.89 -38.15 -45.37
N THR A 617 5.63 -37.89 -45.73
CA THR A 617 5.18 -36.55 -46.04
C THR A 617 4.75 -35.81 -44.78
N THR A 618 5.46 -34.73 -44.50
CA THR A 618 5.15 -33.84 -43.40
C THR A 618 5.32 -32.37 -43.79
N ALA A 619 4.74 -31.48 -42.99
CA ALA A 619 4.92 -30.05 -43.13
C ALA A 619 5.24 -29.42 -41.77
N ALA A 620 5.96 -28.29 -41.78
CA ALA A 620 6.22 -27.52 -40.57
C ALA A 620 4.97 -26.82 -40.03
N THR A 621 3.98 -26.56 -40.89
CA THR A 621 2.69 -25.95 -40.53
C THR A 621 1.53 -26.68 -41.21
N PRO A 622 0.30 -26.60 -40.67
CA PRO A 622 -0.89 -27.18 -41.33
C PRO A 622 -1.12 -26.61 -42.74
N GLU A 623 -0.85 -25.32 -42.94
CA GLU A 623 -0.98 -24.64 -44.23
C GLU A 623 0.04 -25.18 -45.24
N GLY A 624 1.19 -25.66 -44.78
CA GLY A 624 2.17 -26.33 -45.62
C GLY A 624 1.66 -27.65 -46.20
N CYS A 625 0.82 -28.40 -45.46
CA CYS A 625 0.13 -29.55 -46.03
C CYS A 625 -0.82 -29.11 -47.15
N VAL A 626 -1.61 -28.06 -46.91
CA VAL A 626 -2.57 -27.52 -47.89
C VAL A 626 -1.88 -26.99 -49.15
N ALA A 627 -0.79 -26.25 -49.00
CA ALA A 627 0.02 -25.75 -50.12
C ALA A 627 0.61 -26.87 -50.97
N ALA A 628 0.87 -28.04 -50.38
CA ALA A 628 1.33 -29.23 -51.08
C ALA A 628 0.17 -30.06 -51.69
N GLY A 629 -1.06 -29.51 -51.75
CA GLY A 629 -2.24 -30.21 -52.27
C GLY A 629 -2.72 -31.35 -51.36
N ARG A 630 -2.32 -31.32 -50.08
CA ARG A 630 -2.61 -32.35 -49.07
C ARG A 630 -3.39 -31.75 -47.90
N ARG A 631 -3.85 -32.58 -46.97
CA ARG A 631 -4.63 -32.15 -45.81
C ARG A 631 -3.82 -32.41 -44.53
N PRO A 632 -3.87 -31.55 -43.51
CA PRO A 632 -3.29 -31.88 -42.21
C PRO A 632 -4.15 -32.96 -41.53
N ARG A 633 -3.52 -34.06 -41.09
CA ARG A 633 -4.21 -35.21 -40.52
C ARG A 633 -4.67 -34.93 -39.08
N PRO A 634 -5.97 -35.09 -38.75
CA PRO A 634 -6.44 -35.04 -37.36
C PRO A 634 -5.72 -36.04 -36.46
N LYS A 635 -5.62 -35.75 -35.15
CA LYS A 635 -5.03 -36.68 -34.18
C LYS A 635 -5.98 -37.83 -33.84
N ALA A 636 -7.29 -37.59 -33.87
CA ALA A 636 -8.30 -38.62 -33.66
C ALA A 636 -8.10 -39.79 -34.63
N ASN A 637 -8.25 -41.02 -34.14
CA ASN A 637 -8.11 -42.22 -34.93
C ASN A 637 -9.07 -43.30 -34.43
N PHE A 638 -10.01 -43.74 -35.27
CA PHE A 638 -10.96 -44.79 -34.92
C PHE A 638 -10.32 -46.16 -34.71
N ASN A 639 -9.10 -46.37 -35.21
CA ASN A 639 -8.37 -47.65 -35.17
C ASN A 639 -9.24 -48.82 -35.66
N TYR A 640 -9.86 -48.63 -36.83
CA TYR A 640 -10.76 -49.62 -37.39
C TYR A 640 -10.09 -50.98 -37.61
N ASN A 641 -10.77 -52.04 -37.18
CA ASN A 641 -10.39 -53.42 -37.43
C ASN A 641 -11.27 -54.00 -38.56
N TRP A 642 -10.99 -53.59 -39.78
CA TRP A 642 -11.78 -53.97 -40.95
C TRP A 642 -11.70 -55.48 -41.28
N GLY A 643 -10.66 -56.20 -40.86
CA GLY A 643 -10.46 -57.60 -41.30
C GLY A 643 -10.12 -57.71 -42.80
N GLY A 644 -9.64 -58.88 -43.24
CA GLY A 644 -8.93 -59.00 -44.52
C GLY A 644 -9.72 -58.65 -45.79
N VAL A 645 -10.99 -59.08 -45.88
CA VAL A 645 -11.82 -58.84 -47.08
C VAL A 645 -12.24 -57.37 -47.18
N VAL A 646 -12.67 -56.77 -46.08
CA VAL A 646 -13.11 -55.36 -46.04
C VAL A 646 -11.92 -54.41 -46.19
N SER A 647 -10.77 -54.71 -45.59
CA SER A 647 -9.53 -53.95 -45.79
C SER A 647 -9.12 -53.96 -47.27
N PHE A 648 -9.13 -55.12 -47.92
CA PHE A 648 -8.81 -55.22 -49.35
C PHE A 648 -9.74 -54.36 -50.20
N SER A 649 -11.05 -54.36 -49.92
CA SER A 649 -12.01 -53.49 -50.62
C SER A 649 -11.71 -52.00 -50.41
N ILE A 650 -11.52 -51.56 -49.17
CA ILE A 650 -11.24 -50.15 -48.85
C ILE A 650 -9.92 -49.70 -49.51
N ASP A 651 -8.87 -50.50 -49.41
CA ASP A 651 -7.57 -50.20 -50.01
C ASP A 651 -7.63 -50.14 -51.55
N THR A 652 -8.45 -51.00 -52.17
CA THR A 652 -8.63 -51.07 -53.63
C THR A 652 -9.43 -49.88 -54.18
N PHE A 653 -10.38 -49.33 -53.42
CA PHE A 653 -11.31 -48.28 -53.89
C PHE A 653 -10.94 -46.85 -53.45
N GLY A 654 -9.70 -46.62 -53.01
CA GLY A 654 -9.20 -45.27 -52.71
C GLY A 654 -9.14 -44.91 -51.23
N GLY A 655 -9.14 -45.90 -50.32
CA GLY A 655 -8.81 -45.72 -48.90
C GLY A 655 -9.88 -44.95 -48.10
N ASP A 656 -9.44 -43.95 -47.34
CA ASP A 656 -10.30 -43.16 -46.45
C ASP A 656 -11.29 -42.26 -47.22
N GLU A 657 -10.99 -41.90 -48.47
CA GLU A 657 -11.93 -41.19 -49.35
C GLU A 657 -13.14 -42.07 -49.71
N PHE A 658 -12.92 -43.37 -49.89
CA PHE A 658 -14.02 -44.32 -50.08
C PHE A 658 -14.93 -44.41 -48.85
N LEU A 659 -14.37 -44.37 -47.64
CA LEU A 659 -15.15 -44.34 -46.39
C LEU A 659 -16.00 -43.07 -46.30
N GLU A 660 -15.42 -41.91 -46.64
CA GLU A 660 -16.10 -40.62 -46.65
C GLU A 660 -17.30 -40.61 -47.60
N ASP A 661 -17.09 -41.06 -48.84
CA ASP A 661 -18.13 -41.14 -49.88
C ASP A 661 -19.22 -42.17 -49.54
N THR A 662 -18.83 -43.32 -48.99
CA THR A 662 -19.74 -44.42 -48.62
C THR A 662 -20.64 -44.04 -47.45
N VAL A 663 -20.08 -43.37 -46.44
CA VAL A 663 -20.86 -42.84 -45.31
C VAL A 663 -21.72 -41.66 -45.75
N GLY A 664 -21.27 -40.90 -46.76
CA GLY A 664 -21.92 -39.69 -47.25
C GLY A 664 -21.74 -38.51 -46.30
N ILE A 665 -20.71 -38.50 -45.46
CA ILE A 665 -20.38 -37.40 -44.53
C ILE A 665 -18.97 -36.92 -44.86
N ALA A 666 -18.85 -35.67 -45.32
CA ALA A 666 -17.56 -35.08 -45.61
C ALA A 666 -16.65 -35.05 -44.35
N GLY A 667 -15.39 -35.44 -44.52
CA GLY A 667 -14.41 -35.59 -43.45
C GLY A 667 -14.56 -36.84 -42.57
N MET A 668 -15.53 -37.74 -42.85
CA MET A 668 -15.67 -39.00 -42.11
C MET A 668 -14.69 -40.06 -42.62
N ARG A 669 -13.51 -40.09 -41.99
CA ARG A 669 -12.35 -40.90 -42.36
C ARG A 669 -11.86 -41.75 -41.17
N THR A 670 -10.79 -42.53 -41.34
CA THR A 670 -10.09 -43.16 -40.20
C THR A 670 -9.63 -42.10 -39.20
N HIS A 671 -9.22 -40.94 -39.70
CA HIS A 671 -8.93 -39.73 -38.93
C HIS A 671 -10.00 -38.65 -39.16
N PRO A 672 -11.11 -38.65 -38.40
CA PRO A 672 -12.25 -37.79 -38.67
C PRO A 672 -11.99 -36.31 -38.33
N THR A 673 -12.65 -35.42 -39.04
CA THR A 673 -12.73 -33.99 -38.67
C THR A 673 -13.81 -33.76 -37.61
N PRO A 674 -13.75 -32.68 -36.80
CA PRO A 674 -14.79 -32.39 -35.81
C PRO A 674 -16.16 -32.14 -36.46
N GLU A 675 -16.18 -31.57 -37.68
CA GLU A 675 -17.40 -31.42 -38.49
C GLU A 675 -18.03 -32.77 -38.85
N ALA A 676 -17.22 -33.76 -39.23
CA ALA A 676 -17.72 -35.11 -39.50
C ALA A 676 -18.34 -35.73 -38.24
N LEU A 677 -17.68 -35.56 -37.09
CA LEU A 677 -18.20 -36.05 -35.80
C LEU A 677 -19.51 -35.36 -35.40
N ASN A 678 -19.67 -34.06 -35.67
CA ASN A 678 -20.94 -33.37 -35.49
C ASN A 678 -22.08 -34.04 -36.26
N ARG A 679 -21.82 -34.46 -37.49
CA ARG A 679 -22.81 -35.13 -38.34
C ARG A 679 -23.09 -36.55 -37.84
N VAL A 680 -22.08 -37.29 -37.41
CA VAL A 680 -22.27 -38.61 -36.79
C VAL A 680 -23.14 -38.52 -35.53
N LEU A 681 -22.97 -37.47 -34.72
CA LEU A 681 -23.72 -37.28 -33.47
C LEU A 681 -25.14 -36.73 -33.68
N PHE A 682 -25.35 -35.80 -34.63
CA PHE A 682 -26.57 -34.98 -34.70
C PHE A 682 -27.31 -35.02 -36.04
N LEU A 683 -26.81 -35.68 -37.09
CA LEU A 683 -27.51 -35.79 -38.37
C LEU A 683 -28.72 -36.75 -38.22
N ASN A 684 -29.92 -36.22 -38.46
CA ASN A 684 -31.18 -36.95 -38.31
C ASN A 684 -32.08 -36.76 -39.55
N PRO A 685 -32.43 -37.83 -40.30
CA PRO A 685 -32.09 -39.23 -40.05
C PRO A 685 -30.60 -39.52 -40.27
N THR A 686 -30.05 -40.44 -39.49
CA THR A 686 -28.67 -40.93 -39.65
C THR A 686 -28.52 -41.64 -41.00
N PRO A 687 -27.41 -41.43 -41.74
CA PRO A 687 -27.18 -42.09 -43.02
C PRO A 687 -27.34 -43.61 -42.93
N ALA A 688 -27.98 -44.21 -43.93
CA ALA A 688 -28.33 -45.64 -43.93
C ALA A 688 -27.11 -46.54 -43.68
N TYR A 689 -25.94 -46.16 -44.22
CA TYR A 689 -24.69 -46.89 -43.98
C TYR A 689 -24.31 -46.92 -42.49
N LEU A 690 -24.34 -45.78 -41.79
CA LEU A 690 -24.04 -45.71 -40.36
C LEU A 690 -25.07 -46.48 -39.52
N THR A 691 -26.34 -46.49 -39.91
CA THR A 691 -27.35 -47.30 -39.19
C THR A 691 -27.08 -48.82 -39.25
N ASN A 692 -26.27 -49.30 -40.19
CA ASN A 692 -25.82 -50.70 -40.22
C ASN A 692 -24.69 -50.98 -39.23
N ILE A 693 -23.96 -49.96 -38.79
CA ILE A 693 -22.70 -50.08 -38.05
C ILE A 693 -22.84 -49.64 -36.59
N ILE A 694 -23.56 -48.55 -36.31
CA ILE A 694 -23.68 -47.96 -34.98
C ILE A 694 -25.15 -47.86 -34.56
N ASP A 695 -25.38 -47.91 -33.25
CA ASP A 695 -26.64 -47.47 -32.63
C ASP A 695 -26.58 -45.96 -32.35
N PRO A 696 -27.72 -45.29 -32.15
CA PRO A 696 -27.75 -43.89 -31.71
C PRO A 696 -26.87 -43.70 -30.47
N LEU A 697 -25.96 -42.73 -30.55
CA LEU A 697 -24.96 -42.52 -29.52
C LEU A 697 -25.61 -42.05 -28.22
N ARG A 698 -25.07 -42.58 -27.11
CA ARG A 698 -25.51 -42.28 -25.74
C ARG A 698 -24.39 -41.66 -24.94
N ASP A 699 -24.73 -40.73 -24.06
CA ASP A 699 -23.79 -40.12 -23.14
C ASP A 699 -23.38 -41.09 -22.01
N ARG A 700 -22.54 -40.62 -21.08
CA ARG A 700 -22.05 -41.41 -19.95
C ARG A 700 -23.19 -41.89 -19.04
N GLU A 701 -24.33 -41.22 -19.05
CA GLU A 701 -25.49 -41.53 -18.20
C GLU A 701 -26.49 -42.44 -18.92
N GLY A 702 -26.29 -42.66 -20.22
CA GLY A 702 -27.09 -43.54 -21.05
C GLY A 702 -28.19 -42.83 -21.83
N ASP A 703 -28.29 -41.50 -21.76
CA ASP A 703 -29.27 -40.72 -22.49
C ASP A 703 -28.84 -40.49 -23.94
N LEU A 704 -29.80 -40.30 -24.85
CA LEU A 704 -29.51 -40.09 -26.26
C LEU A 704 -28.95 -38.68 -26.49
N TYR A 705 -27.80 -38.58 -27.16
CA TYR A 705 -27.19 -37.28 -27.49
C TYR A 705 -28.14 -36.35 -28.26
N THR A 706 -28.90 -36.92 -29.20
CA THR A 706 -29.85 -36.19 -30.05
C THR A 706 -31.06 -35.66 -29.29
N SER A 707 -31.34 -36.15 -28.08
CA SER A 707 -32.35 -35.56 -27.19
C SER A 707 -31.73 -34.64 -26.15
N GLN A 708 -30.67 -35.08 -25.47
CA GLN A 708 -30.10 -34.40 -24.31
C GLN A 708 -29.30 -33.13 -24.68
N HIS A 709 -28.61 -33.16 -25.82
CA HIS A 709 -27.72 -32.09 -26.26
C HIS A 709 -28.12 -31.44 -27.58
N ALA A 710 -29.36 -31.64 -28.02
CA ALA A 710 -29.90 -31.09 -29.25
C ALA A 710 -29.62 -29.58 -29.37
N GLY A 711 -29.14 -29.16 -30.54
CA GLY A 711 -28.98 -27.74 -30.83
C GLY A 711 -27.72 -27.07 -30.29
N THR A 712 -26.72 -27.84 -29.83
CA THR A 712 -25.56 -27.30 -29.09
C THR A 712 -24.26 -27.38 -29.87
N LEU A 713 -23.76 -28.58 -30.20
CA LEU A 713 -22.43 -28.77 -30.79
C LEU A 713 -22.26 -28.21 -32.23
N PRO A 714 -23.27 -28.24 -33.12
CA PRO A 714 -23.13 -27.70 -34.48
C PRO A 714 -22.72 -26.23 -34.55
N VAL A 715 -22.98 -25.44 -33.50
CA VAL A 715 -22.59 -24.02 -33.43
C VAL A 715 -21.08 -23.80 -33.61
N LEU A 716 -20.26 -24.77 -33.25
CA LEU A 716 -18.79 -24.68 -33.30
C LEU A 716 -18.24 -24.65 -34.75
N GLU A 717 -19.07 -24.94 -35.75
CA GLU A 717 -18.72 -24.76 -37.17
C GLU A 717 -18.87 -23.30 -37.64
N LYS A 718 -19.56 -22.46 -36.86
CA LYS A 718 -19.78 -21.06 -37.20
C LYS A 718 -18.56 -20.22 -36.86
N ASP A 719 -18.38 -19.19 -37.69
CA ASP A 719 -17.44 -18.09 -37.45
C ASP A 719 -15.98 -18.54 -37.16
N GLY A 720 -15.57 -19.72 -37.64
CA GLY A 720 -14.20 -20.23 -37.58
C GLY A 720 -13.74 -20.73 -36.20
N PHE A 721 -14.65 -21.09 -35.28
CA PHE A 721 -14.29 -21.48 -33.90
C PHE A 721 -13.22 -22.58 -33.82
N TYR A 722 -13.28 -23.64 -34.64
CA TYR A 722 -12.25 -24.70 -34.60
C TYR A 722 -10.85 -24.19 -34.91
N ALA A 723 -10.69 -23.30 -35.89
CA ALA A 723 -9.39 -22.72 -36.20
C ALA A 723 -8.85 -21.85 -35.04
N GLN A 724 -9.73 -21.16 -34.34
CA GLN A 724 -9.40 -20.27 -33.22
C GLN A 724 -9.06 -21.05 -31.94
N MET A 725 -9.73 -22.17 -31.70
CA MET A 725 -9.53 -23.01 -30.51
C MET A 725 -8.37 -24.01 -30.70
N ARG A 726 -8.06 -24.37 -31.94
CA ARG A 726 -7.04 -25.37 -32.29
C ARG A 726 -5.67 -25.12 -31.65
N PRO A 727 -5.10 -23.90 -31.60
CA PRO A 727 -3.77 -23.71 -30.99
C PRO A 727 -3.70 -24.16 -29.53
N VAL A 728 -4.76 -23.92 -28.76
CA VAL A 728 -4.83 -24.36 -27.36
C VAL A 728 -5.00 -25.87 -27.29
N VAL A 729 -5.92 -26.46 -28.06
CA VAL A 729 -6.11 -27.92 -28.07
C VAL A 729 -4.84 -28.65 -28.54
N GLN A 730 -4.15 -28.11 -29.55
CA GLN A 730 -2.88 -28.63 -30.04
C GLN A 730 -1.80 -28.62 -28.96
N ALA A 731 -1.74 -27.58 -28.11
CA ALA A 731 -0.79 -27.54 -27.01
C ALA A 731 -0.98 -28.71 -26.04
N PHE A 732 -2.22 -29.09 -25.71
CA PHE A 732 -2.47 -30.28 -24.91
C PHE A 732 -2.20 -31.57 -25.69
N ALA A 733 -2.59 -31.61 -26.96
CA ALA A 733 -2.43 -32.78 -27.82
C ALA A 733 -0.96 -33.14 -28.09
N ASP A 734 -0.07 -32.16 -28.22
CA ASP A 734 1.36 -32.38 -28.41
C ASP A 734 2.01 -33.13 -27.23
N HIS A 735 1.41 -33.06 -26.04
CA HIS A 735 1.89 -33.69 -24.81
C HIS A 735 1.00 -34.84 -24.31
N ASN A 736 0.06 -35.30 -25.13
CA ASN A 736 -0.95 -36.32 -24.76
C ASN A 736 -1.71 -35.98 -23.46
N ALA A 737 -2.01 -34.69 -23.27
CA ALA A 737 -2.60 -34.13 -22.06
C ALA A 737 -4.03 -33.61 -22.28
N GLU A 738 -4.70 -33.98 -23.39
CA GLU A 738 -6.03 -33.48 -23.75
C GLU A 738 -7.09 -33.78 -22.68
N GLN A 739 -6.94 -34.87 -21.93
CA GLN A 739 -7.80 -35.18 -20.79
C GLN A 739 -7.79 -34.07 -19.73
N LEU A 740 -6.66 -33.39 -19.51
CA LEU A 740 -6.61 -32.26 -18.56
C LEU A 740 -7.49 -31.09 -19.00
N LEU A 741 -7.60 -30.84 -20.31
CA LEU A 741 -8.49 -29.82 -20.85
C LEU A 741 -9.95 -30.23 -20.71
N VAL A 742 -10.27 -31.52 -20.93
CA VAL A 742 -11.62 -32.07 -20.66
C VAL A 742 -11.98 -31.92 -19.19
N ASP A 743 -11.07 -32.29 -18.29
CA ASP A 743 -11.29 -32.23 -16.83
C ASP A 743 -11.49 -30.79 -16.37
N LEU A 744 -10.76 -29.82 -16.94
CA LEU A 744 -10.97 -28.39 -16.67
C LEU A 744 -12.39 -27.95 -17.05
N LEU A 745 -12.85 -28.29 -18.25
CA LEU A 745 -14.18 -27.91 -18.73
C LEU A 745 -15.30 -28.65 -17.98
N ALA A 746 -15.07 -29.91 -17.59
CA ALA A 746 -15.99 -30.67 -16.75
C ALA A 746 -16.07 -30.11 -15.32
N ALA A 747 -14.95 -29.66 -14.74
CA ALA A 747 -14.94 -28.97 -13.46
C ALA A 747 -15.72 -27.65 -13.52
N LEU A 748 -15.58 -26.89 -14.60
CA LEU A 748 -16.43 -25.70 -14.84
C LEU A 748 -17.91 -26.09 -14.94
N HIS A 749 -18.26 -27.13 -15.70
CA HIS A 749 -19.65 -27.61 -15.79
C HIS A 749 -20.27 -27.90 -14.43
N LYS A 750 -19.55 -28.59 -13.54
CA LYS A 750 -20.04 -28.94 -12.19
C LYS A 750 -20.49 -27.71 -11.38
N HIS A 751 -19.92 -26.55 -11.65
CA HIS A 751 -20.14 -25.30 -10.91
C HIS A 751 -20.87 -24.22 -11.73
N TRP A 752 -21.08 -24.42 -13.04
CA TRP A 752 -21.69 -23.43 -13.92
C TRP A 752 -23.20 -23.24 -13.65
N PRO A 753 -24.04 -24.29 -13.66
CA PRO A 753 -25.47 -24.15 -13.46
C PRO A 753 -25.82 -23.58 -12.10
N SER A 754 -26.99 -22.94 -11.99
CA SER A 754 -27.57 -22.59 -10.70
C SER A 754 -28.23 -23.81 -10.04
N ARG A 755 -28.36 -23.81 -8.71
CA ARG A 755 -29.13 -24.84 -7.98
C ARG A 755 -30.60 -24.92 -8.38
N ASN A 756 -31.14 -23.88 -9.03
CA ASN A 756 -32.52 -23.84 -9.51
C ASN A 756 -32.70 -24.43 -10.91
N SER A 757 -31.62 -24.89 -11.55
CA SER A 757 -31.68 -25.56 -12.85
C SER A 757 -32.43 -26.89 -12.74
N THR A 758 -33.43 -27.12 -13.59
CA THR A 758 -34.20 -28.38 -13.62
C THR A 758 -33.53 -29.47 -14.46
N ASN A 759 -32.41 -29.16 -15.13
CA ASN A 759 -31.66 -30.13 -15.93
C ASN A 759 -30.68 -30.96 -15.11
N HIS A 760 -30.40 -30.54 -13.88
CA HIS A 760 -29.40 -31.15 -13.03
C HIS A 760 -29.95 -31.30 -11.62
N GLN A 761 -29.29 -32.14 -10.83
CA GLN A 761 -29.59 -32.28 -9.41
C GLN A 761 -28.34 -31.95 -8.58
N SER A 762 -28.54 -31.34 -7.42
CA SER A 762 -27.46 -30.95 -6.51
C SER A 762 -27.56 -31.62 -5.14
N VAL A 763 -28.28 -32.73 -5.06
CA VAL A 763 -28.60 -33.42 -3.80
C VAL A 763 -27.68 -34.60 -3.56
N SER A 764 -27.49 -35.44 -4.59
CA SER A 764 -26.76 -36.71 -4.47
C SER A 764 -25.53 -36.71 -5.37
N PRO A 765 -24.31 -36.51 -4.83
CA PRO A 765 -23.07 -36.47 -5.60
C PRO A 765 -22.77 -37.74 -6.41
N THR A 766 -23.38 -38.87 -6.05
CA THR A 766 -23.19 -40.17 -6.69
C THR A 766 -24.27 -40.52 -7.71
N SER A 767 -25.35 -39.72 -7.78
CA SER A 767 -26.43 -39.94 -8.73
C SER A 767 -26.13 -39.26 -10.08
N PRO A 768 -26.72 -39.73 -11.19
CA PRO A 768 -26.63 -39.07 -12.49
C PRO A 768 -27.06 -37.60 -12.44
N ASN A 769 -26.61 -36.81 -13.42
CA ASN A 769 -26.86 -35.39 -13.60
C ASN A 769 -26.45 -34.53 -12.38
N TYR A 770 -25.49 -34.99 -11.58
CA TYR A 770 -25.03 -34.22 -10.43
C TYR A 770 -24.20 -33.01 -10.83
N VAL A 771 -24.62 -31.84 -10.34
CA VAL A 771 -23.81 -30.62 -10.33
C VAL A 771 -23.84 -30.03 -8.92
N TRP A 772 -22.77 -29.37 -8.49
CA TRP A 772 -22.81 -28.62 -7.24
C TRP A 772 -23.80 -27.45 -7.32
N GLY A 773 -23.99 -26.91 -8.53
CA GLY A 773 -24.93 -25.83 -8.78
C GLY A 773 -24.44 -24.50 -8.22
N ALA A 774 -23.14 -24.21 -8.32
CA ALA A 774 -22.55 -23.01 -7.74
C ALA A 774 -23.04 -21.70 -8.38
N GLY A 775 -23.81 -21.77 -9.46
CA GLY A 775 -24.40 -20.58 -10.10
C GLY A 775 -23.39 -19.71 -10.83
N ALA A 776 -22.24 -20.23 -11.25
CA ALA A 776 -21.25 -19.42 -11.97
C ALA A 776 -21.80 -18.84 -13.29
N VAL A 777 -22.91 -19.37 -13.82
CA VAL A 777 -23.70 -18.76 -14.89
C VAL A 777 -24.10 -17.31 -14.61
N SER A 778 -24.18 -16.88 -13.34
CA SER A 778 -24.40 -15.48 -12.96
C SER A 778 -23.31 -14.52 -13.43
N TYR A 779 -22.10 -15.03 -13.73
CA TYR A 779 -21.00 -14.23 -14.28
C TYR A 779 -21.10 -14.01 -15.79
N GLU A 780 -21.95 -14.76 -16.51
CA GLU A 780 -22.04 -14.63 -17.97
C GLU A 780 -22.35 -13.21 -18.44
N PRO A 781 -23.30 -12.44 -17.84
CA PRO A 781 -23.53 -11.06 -18.24
C PRO A 781 -22.28 -10.17 -18.10
N LEU A 782 -21.53 -10.33 -16.99
CA LEU A 782 -20.29 -9.62 -16.75
C LEU A 782 -19.20 -10.03 -17.76
N ILE A 783 -19.01 -11.32 -17.98
CA ILE A 783 -18.02 -11.82 -18.96
C ILE A 783 -18.37 -11.34 -20.37
N VAL A 784 -19.66 -11.34 -20.73
CA VAL A 784 -20.14 -10.84 -22.03
C VAL A 784 -19.79 -9.36 -22.20
N ASP A 785 -20.00 -8.55 -21.17
CA ASP A 785 -19.67 -7.12 -21.19
C ASP A 785 -18.16 -6.88 -21.22
N ILE A 786 -17.37 -7.62 -20.43
CA ILE A 786 -15.90 -7.57 -20.47
C ILE A 786 -15.38 -7.88 -21.88
N LEU A 787 -15.96 -8.86 -22.56
CA LEU A 787 -15.52 -9.29 -23.89
C LEU A 787 -16.12 -8.48 -25.05
N ALA A 788 -17.09 -7.58 -24.78
CA ALA A 788 -17.84 -6.86 -25.82
C ALA A 788 -16.97 -5.96 -26.71
N ASP A 789 -15.94 -5.33 -26.13
CA ASP A 789 -15.02 -4.46 -26.86
C ASP A 789 -13.79 -5.20 -27.43
N GLY A 790 -13.62 -6.49 -27.08
CA GLY A 790 -12.47 -7.32 -27.48
C GLY A 790 -11.11 -6.85 -26.94
N SER A 791 -11.05 -5.75 -26.20
CA SER A 791 -9.81 -5.05 -25.81
C SER A 791 -8.94 -5.89 -24.87
N LEU A 792 -9.57 -6.63 -23.94
CA LEU A 792 -8.87 -7.51 -23.00
C LEU A 792 -8.14 -8.64 -23.74
N MET A 793 -8.83 -9.37 -24.60
CA MET A 793 -8.24 -10.48 -25.35
C MET A 793 -7.19 -10.01 -26.34
N GLN A 794 -7.43 -8.89 -27.03
CA GLN A 794 -6.43 -8.28 -27.90
C GLN A 794 -5.18 -7.83 -27.12
N THR A 795 -5.36 -7.28 -25.93
CA THR A 795 -4.24 -6.87 -25.06
C THR A 795 -3.44 -8.08 -24.59
N LEU A 796 -4.10 -9.15 -24.14
CA LEU A 796 -3.43 -10.39 -23.72
C LEU A 796 -2.60 -10.99 -24.86
N VAL A 797 -3.16 -11.11 -26.06
CA VAL A 797 -2.46 -11.64 -27.23
C VAL A 797 -1.34 -10.71 -27.70
N ALA A 798 -1.52 -9.39 -27.59
CA ALA A 798 -0.49 -8.42 -27.98
C ALA A 798 0.70 -8.39 -27.01
N THR A 799 0.48 -8.60 -25.71
CA THR A 799 1.56 -8.56 -24.70
C THR A 799 2.23 -9.92 -24.49
N ALA A 800 1.53 -11.03 -24.72
CA ALA A 800 2.04 -12.39 -24.49
C ALA A 800 3.39 -12.69 -25.16
N PRO A 801 3.65 -12.36 -26.45
CA PRO A 801 4.94 -12.63 -27.09
C PRO A 801 6.11 -11.90 -26.42
N THR A 802 5.89 -10.67 -25.95
CA THR A 802 6.93 -9.90 -25.25
C THR A 802 7.18 -10.49 -23.86
N LEU A 803 6.11 -10.80 -23.13
CA LEU A 803 6.22 -11.40 -21.79
C LEU A 803 6.93 -12.76 -21.87
N ASN A 804 6.51 -13.66 -22.76
CA ASN A 804 7.07 -15.00 -22.87
C ASN A 804 8.57 -15.03 -23.25
N ARG A 805 9.07 -14.00 -23.95
CA ARG A 805 10.49 -13.83 -24.28
C ARG A 805 11.30 -13.14 -23.18
N THR A 806 10.64 -12.51 -22.21
CA THR A 806 11.32 -11.84 -21.10
C THR A 806 12.03 -12.88 -20.24
N THR A 807 13.27 -12.56 -19.87
CA THR A 807 14.09 -13.42 -19.01
C THR A 807 14.54 -12.67 -17.76
N ALA A 808 14.63 -13.38 -16.66
CA ALA A 808 15.20 -12.89 -15.41
C ALA A 808 16.06 -13.98 -14.79
N ARG A 809 17.27 -13.62 -14.31
CA ARG A 809 18.24 -14.56 -13.74
C ARG A 809 18.49 -15.81 -14.61
N GLY A 810 18.46 -15.64 -15.94
CA GLY A 810 18.68 -16.72 -16.91
C GLY A 810 17.48 -17.65 -17.14
N ARG A 811 16.31 -17.36 -16.56
CA ARG A 811 15.07 -18.13 -16.76
C ARG A 811 14.02 -17.33 -17.51
N THR A 812 13.22 -17.99 -18.33
CA THR A 812 12.13 -17.36 -19.10
C THR A 812 10.91 -17.08 -18.21
N TYR A 813 10.11 -16.08 -18.58
CA TYR A 813 8.85 -15.75 -17.91
C TYR A 813 7.96 -16.98 -17.68
N PRO A 814 7.67 -17.86 -18.67
CA PRO A 814 6.85 -19.05 -18.43
C PRO A 814 7.46 -20.00 -17.40
N ALA A 815 8.79 -20.15 -17.38
CA ALA A 815 9.46 -21.03 -16.42
C ALA A 815 9.34 -20.51 -14.98
N ILE A 816 9.46 -19.19 -14.79
CA ILE A 816 9.34 -18.53 -13.49
C ILE A 816 7.88 -18.59 -12.99
N VAL A 817 6.91 -18.20 -13.83
CA VAL A 817 5.48 -18.26 -13.49
C VAL A 817 5.05 -19.69 -13.15
N ARG A 818 5.51 -20.68 -13.92
CA ARG A 818 5.24 -22.10 -13.64
C ARG A 818 5.78 -22.52 -12.28
N ALA A 819 7.01 -22.14 -11.94
CA ALA A 819 7.61 -22.46 -10.64
C ALA A 819 6.80 -21.85 -9.48
N ALA A 820 6.39 -20.58 -9.62
CA ALA A 820 5.55 -19.90 -8.62
C ALA A 820 4.17 -20.56 -8.48
N VAL A 821 3.50 -20.91 -9.59
CA VAL A 821 2.21 -21.63 -9.57
C VAL A 821 2.36 -23.02 -8.94
N GLN A 822 3.45 -23.72 -9.26
CA GLN A 822 3.75 -25.03 -8.67
C GLN A 822 3.96 -24.92 -7.16
N TYR A 823 4.72 -23.93 -6.69
CA TYR A 823 4.93 -23.70 -5.25
C TYR A 823 3.61 -23.34 -4.55
N LEU A 824 2.83 -22.42 -5.11
CA LEU A 824 1.54 -21.97 -4.58
C LEU A 824 0.54 -23.12 -4.40
N THR A 825 0.49 -24.05 -5.35
CA THR A 825 -0.52 -25.11 -5.40
C THR A 825 -0.08 -26.44 -4.77
N THR A 826 1.22 -26.64 -4.55
CA THR A 826 1.75 -27.90 -4.00
C THR A 826 1.72 -27.89 -2.48
N ALA A 827 1.16 -28.96 -1.89
CA ALA A 827 1.12 -29.14 -0.45
C ALA A 827 2.54 -29.23 0.15
N GLN A 828 2.75 -28.57 1.29
CA GLN A 828 4.04 -28.45 1.97
C GLN A 828 3.96 -29.14 3.33
N ALA A 829 4.91 -30.02 3.62
CA ALA A 829 4.97 -30.70 4.90
C ALA A 829 5.23 -29.70 6.04
N GLY A 830 4.44 -29.78 7.11
CA GLY A 830 4.57 -28.92 8.28
C GLY A 830 4.16 -27.45 8.07
N LEU A 831 3.57 -27.10 6.92
CA LEU A 831 2.97 -25.78 6.74
C LEU A 831 1.74 -25.66 7.63
N ALA A 832 1.76 -24.65 8.50
CA ALA A 832 0.65 -24.27 9.33
C ALA A 832 0.13 -22.89 8.90
N ASP A 833 -1.11 -22.57 9.24
CA ASP A 833 -1.58 -21.19 9.24
C ASP A 833 -0.98 -20.39 10.41
N ARG A 834 -1.30 -19.09 10.47
CA ARG A 834 -0.83 -18.20 11.54
C ARG A 834 -1.21 -18.69 12.95
N THR A 835 -2.31 -19.42 13.08
CA THR A 835 -2.80 -19.96 14.36
C THR A 835 -2.21 -21.35 14.70
N GLY A 836 -1.32 -21.87 13.88
CA GLY A 836 -0.68 -23.18 14.07
C GLY A 836 -1.48 -24.37 13.52
N ARG A 837 -2.60 -24.14 12.83
CA ARG A 837 -3.39 -25.23 12.23
C ARG A 837 -2.72 -25.75 10.97
N THR A 838 -2.51 -27.05 10.88
CA THR A 838 -1.86 -27.76 9.75
C THR A 838 -2.86 -28.44 8.81
N THR A 839 -4.15 -28.29 9.10
CA THR A 839 -5.24 -28.88 8.31
C THR A 839 -6.34 -27.84 8.13
N THR A 840 -7.10 -27.97 7.05
CA THR A 840 -8.28 -27.15 6.77
C THR A 840 -9.35 -28.03 6.12
N THR A 841 -10.47 -27.43 5.75
CA THR A 841 -11.51 -28.07 4.96
C THR A 841 -11.76 -27.27 3.69
N THR A 842 -12.00 -27.96 2.59
CA THR A 842 -12.53 -27.33 1.36
C THR A 842 -13.87 -26.66 1.64
N ALA A 843 -14.35 -25.82 0.71
CA ALA A 843 -15.62 -25.12 0.87
C ALA A 843 -16.81 -26.08 1.06
N ASP A 844 -16.74 -27.29 0.51
CA ASP A 844 -17.72 -28.37 0.66
C ASP A 844 -17.44 -29.34 1.82
N GLY A 845 -16.50 -29.01 2.72
CA GLY A 845 -16.24 -29.76 3.95
C GLY A 845 -15.32 -30.98 3.82
N ARG A 846 -14.70 -31.21 2.65
CA ARG A 846 -13.70 -32.27 2.51
C ARG A 846 -12.44 -31.92 3.31
N PRO A 847 -11.87 -32.86 4.07
CA PRO A 847 -10.69 -32.59 4.87
C PRO A 847 -9.43 -32.42 3.99
N VAL A 848 -8.62 -31.42 4.31
CA VAL A 848 -7.29 -31.17 3.71
C VAL A 848 -6.23 -31.44 4.77
N ALA A 849 -5.52 -32.56 4.63
CA ALA A 849 -4.54 -33.03 5.61
C ALA A 849 -3.16 -32.34 5.54
N GLN A 850 -2.85 -31.69 4.41
CA GLN A 850 -1.61 -30.95 4.21
C GLN A 850 -1.92 -29.65 3.46
N LEU A 851 -1.49 -28.53 4.03
CA LEU A 851 -1.72 -27.22 3.45
C LEU A 851 -0.72 -26.92 2.32
N SER A 852 -1.17 -26.13 1.37
CA SER A 852 -0.31 -25.40 0.42
C SER A 852 -0.48 -23.91 0.66
N PRO A 853 0.43 -23.05 0.16
CA PRO A 853 0.28 -21.60 0.28
C PRO A 853 -1.07 -21.08 -0.29
N TRP A 854 -1.62 -21.75 -1.30
CA TRP A 854 -2.97 -21.47 -1.80
C TRP A 854 -4.03 -21.57 -0.69
N HIS A 855 -3.99 -22.62 0.14
CA HIS A 855 -4.98 -22.81 1.21
C HIS A 855 -4.91 -21.68 2.24
N LEU A 856 -3.70 -21.22 2.58
CA LEU A 856 -3.52 -20.09 3.51
C LEU A 856 -4.16 -18.81 2.96
N LEU A 857 -3.92 -18.51 1.68
CA LEU A 857 -4.53 -17.35 1.03
C LEU A 857 -6.04 -17.50 0.89
N ALA A 858 -6.52 -18.66 0.45
CA ALA A 858 -7.95 -18.92 0.28
C ALA A 858 -8.73 -18.77 1.59
N ASP A 859 -8.23 -19.34 2.68
CA ASP A 859 -8.84 -19.23 4.00
C ASP A 859 -8.79 -17.78 4.52
N ALA A 860 -7.67 -17.07 4.34
CA ALA A 860 -7.53 -15.67 4.71
C ALA A 860 -8.49 -14.75 3.92
N TYR A 861 -8.66 -14.98 2.61
CA TYR A 861 -9.62 -14.24 1.78
C TYR A 861 -11.07 -14.54 2.17
N ARG A 862 -11.39 -15.80 2.53
CA ARG A 862 -12.70 -16.18 3.05
C ARG A 862 -12.98 -15.42 4.36
N GLY A 863 -12.02 -15.40 5.28
CA GLY A 863 -12.08 -14.62 6.52
C GLY A 863 -12.26 -13.13 6.28
N LYS A 864 -11.52 -12.54 5.32
CA LYS A 864 -11.66 -11.13 4.92
C LYS A 864 -13.09 -10.82 4.45
N ARG A 865 -13.64 -11.62 3.52
CA ARG A 865 -15.00 -11.41 2.99
C ARG A 865 -16.05 -11.50 4.09
N ALA A 866 -15.95 -12.51 4.95
CA ALA A 866 -16.86 -12.67 6.09
C ALA A 866 -16.77 -11.46 7.04
N ARG A 867 -15.55 -11.01 7.37
CA ARG A 867 -15.34 -9.88 8.28
C ARG A 867 -15.86 -8.55 7.72
N LEU A 868 -15.58 -8.24 6.46
CA LEU A 868 -16.08 -7.02 5.80
C LEU A 868 -17.61 -7.01 5.73
N THR A 869 -18.23 -8.17 5.47
CA THR A 869 -19.69 -8.30 5.46
C THR A 869 -20.28 -8.00 6.84
N THR A 870 -19.71 -8.58 7.91
CA THR A 870 -20.15 -8.34 9.29
C THR A 870 -19.86 -6.91 9.75
N ALA A 871 -18.83 -6.26 9.21
CA ALA A 871 -18.45 -4.90 9.55
C ALA A 871 -19.38 -3.84 8.94
N GLY A 872 -20.23 -4.16 7.96
CA GLY A 872 -21.20 -3.21 7.41
C GLY A 872 -20.54 -1.98 6.77
N ALA A 873 -20.78 -0.79 7.33
CA ALA A 873 -20.32 0.49 6.77
C ALA A 873 -18.78 0.61 6.73
N GLU A 874 -18.07 0.12 7.76
CA GLU A 874 -16.60 0.02 7.75
C GLU A 874 -16.09 -0.87 6.60
N GLY A 875 -16.83 -1.96 6.32
CA GLY A 875 -16.50 -2.89 5.25
C GLY A 875 -16.69 -2.29 3.85
N ALA A 876 -17.75 -1.49 3.68
CA ALA A 876 -17.98 -0.71 2.46
C ALA A 876 -16.88 0.35 2.27
N ALA A 877 -16.57 1.12 3.32
CA ALA A 877 -15.51 2.12 3.31
C ALA A 877 -14.15 1.54 2.89
N TRP A 878 -13.79 0.34 3.37
CA TRP A 878 -12.60 -0.37 2.90
C TRP A 878 -12.62 -0.64 1.39
N THR A 879 -13.75 -1.16 0.90
CA THR A 879 -13.90 -1.60 -0.49
C THR A 879 -13.82 -0.42 -1.45
N ASP A 880 -14.54 0.66 -1.14
CA ASP A 880 -14.55 1.90 -1.90
C ASP A 880 -13.16 2.55 -1.90
N SER A 881 -12.51 2.63 -0.73
CA SER A 881 -11.18 3.25 -0.59
C SER A 881 -10.09 2.47 -1.35
N VAL A 882 -10.12 1.13 -1.33
CA VAL A 882 -9.18 0.31 -2.11
C VAL A 882 -9.42 0.50 -3.61
N SER A 883 -10.68 0.65 -4.03
CA SER A 883 -11.03 0.91 -5.42
C SER A 883 -10.49 2.26 -5.91
N GLU A 884 -10.64 3.32 -5.10
CA GLU A 884 -10.06 4.64 -5.36
C GLU A 884 -8.51 4.59 -5.37
N LEU A 885 -7.89 3.84 -4.46
CA LEU A 885 -6.44 3.66 -4.44
C LEU A 885 -5.93 3.02 -5.74
N VAL A 886 -6.63 1.99 -6.25
CA VAL A 886 -6.32 1.36 -7.54
C VAL A 886 -6.44 2.37 -8.68
N ASP A 887 -7.44 3.25 -8.65
CA ASP A 887 -7.61 4.29 -9.66
C ASP A 887 -6.51 5.36 -9.63
N VAL A 888 -6.05 5.75 -8.45
CA VAL A 888 -4.98 6.74 -8.29
C VAL A 888 -3.62 6.16 -8.70
N LEU A 889 -3.36 4.89 -8.35
CA LEU A 889 -2.04 4.30 -8.50
C LEU A 889 -1.88 3.50 -9.80
N LEU A 890 -2.81 2.61 -10.13
CA LEU A 890 -2.56 1.53 -11.09
C LEU A 890 -3.05 1.79 -12.51
N ARG A 891 -3.78 2.89 -12.75
CA ARG A 891 -4.37 3.18 -14.07
C ARG A 891 -3.32 3.40 -15.15
N GLY A 892 -3.59 2.86 -16.33
CA GLY A 892 -2.80 3.07 -17.55
C GLY A 892 -3.47 4.07 -18.49
N ALA A 893 -2.67 4.62 -19.41
CA ALA A 893 -3.15 5.41 -20.54
C ALA A 893 -2.21 5.24 -21.74
N ASP A 894 -2.79 5.23 -22.94
CA ASP A 894 -2.03 5.32 -24.18
C ASP A 894 -1.68 6.79 -24.45
N VAL A 895 -0.41 7.15 -24.32
CA VAL A 895 0.07 8.52 -24.52
C VAL A 895 0.46 8.69 -25.99
N PRO A 896 -0.13 9.66 -26.73
CA PRO A 896 0.19 9.87 -28.13
C PRO A 896 1.70 10.00 -28.36
N SER A 897 2.22 9.29 -29.37
CA SER A 897 3.66 9.22 -29.73
C SER A 897 4.63 8.57 -28.72
N VAL A 898 4.18 8.25 -27.51
CA VAL A 898 4.99 7.61 -26.45
C VAL A 898 4.56 6.16 -26.20
N GLY A 899 3.28 5.84 -26.41
CA GLY A 899 2.66 4.55 -26.13
C GLY A 899 2.10 4.45 -24.71
N TRP A 900 1.77 3.23 -24.31
CA TRP A 900 1.18 2.94 -23.00
C TRP A 900 2.11 3.29 -21.84
N ARG A 901 1.57 4.02 -20.85
CA ARG A 901 2.24 4.42 -19.60
C ARG A 901 1.27 4.33 -18.43
N PHE A 902 1.82 4.24 -17.22
CA PHE A 902 1.01 4.50 -16.03
C PHE A 902 0.61 5.98 -15.98
N ARG A 903 -0.64 6.26 -15.61
CA ARG A 903 -1.10 7.65 -15.39
C ARG A 903 -0.33 8.31 -14.26
N ASN A 904 -0.05 7.54 -13.21
CA ASN A 904 0.87 7.94 -12.16
C ASN A 904 2.29 7.40 -12.48
N PRO A 905 3.23 8.25 -12.94
CA PRO A 905 4.57 7.79 -13.32
C PRO A 905 5.39 7.28 -12.12
N ARG A 906 5.05 7.68 -10.90
CA ARG A 906 5.80 7.34 -9.68
C ARG A 906 5.60 5.89 -9.26
N VAL A 907 4.48 5.27 -9.61
CA VAL A 907 4.17 3.89 -9.23
C VAL A 907 5.26 2.91 -9.67
N ARG A 908 5.85 3.15 -10.84
CA ARG A 908 6.98 2.36 -11.32
C ARG A 908 8.18 2.41 -10.36
N GLY A 909 8.55 3.61 -9.90
CA GLY A 909 9.66 3.78 -8.96
C GLY A 909 9.36 3.17 -7.58
N VAL A 910 8.12 3.29 -7.09
CA VAL A 910 7.68 2.73 -5.81
C VAL A 910 7.67 1.19 -5.87
N LEU A 911 7.19 0.60 -6.98
CA LEU A 911 7.20 -0.84 -7.18
C LEU A 911 8.63 -1.40 -7.25
N ASP A 912 9.55 -0.76 -7.98
CA ASP A 912 10.95 -1.21 -8.02
C ASP A 912 11.64 -1.04 -6.65
N ALA A 913 11.37 0.04 -5.91
CA ALA A 913 11.87 0.19 -4.54
C ALA A 913 11.34 -0.90 -3.59
N THR A 914 10.07 -1.28 -3.74
CA THR A 914 9.43 -2.35 -2.95
C THR A 914 10.05 -3.71 -3.26
N LEU A 915 10.20 -4.04 -4.55
CA LEU A 915 10.80 -5.30 -4.98
C LEU A 915 12.27 -5.40 -4.53
N GLU A 916 13.04 -4.31 -4.62
CA GLU A 916 14.41 -4.27 -4.11
C GLU A 916 14.48 -4.45 -2.60
N LEU A 917 13.57 -3.84 -1.83
CA LEU A 917 13.51 -4.02 -0.38
C LEU A 917 13.31 -5.50 -0.05
N VAL A 918 12.31 -6.14 -0.65
CA VAL A 918 12.02 -7.57 -0.42
C VAL A 918 13.21 -8.44 -0.83
N GLU A 919 13.82 -8.19 -2.00
CA GLU A 919 15.01 -8.92 -2.47
C GLU A 919 16.19 -8.81 -1.48
N ARG A 920 16.49 -7.59 -1.01
CA ARG A 920 17.55 -7.36 0.00
C ARG A 920 17.25 -8.09 1.30
N ARG A 921 16.00 -8.05 1.79
CA ARG A 921 15.60 -8.72 3.02
C ARG A 921 15.71 -10.24 2.92
N ILE A 922 15.26 -10.82 1.81
CA ILE A 922 15.44 -12.25 1.53
C ILE A 922 16.93 -12.61 1.57
N ALA A 923 17.78 -11.83 0.91
CA ALA A 923 19.23 -12.11 0.86
C ALA A 923 19.89 -12.06 2.25
N VAL A 924 19.51 -11.11 3.12
CA VAL A 924 20.02 -11.02 4.50
C VAL A 924 19.65 -12.28 5.29
N HIS A 925 18.38 -12.68 5.25
CA HIS A 925 17.90 -13.84 6.01
C HIS A 925 18.35 -15.18 5.42
N ASP A 926 18.55 -15.27 4.10
CA ASP A 926 19.19 -16.42 3.47
C ASP A 926 20.66 -16.54 3.90
N GLY A 927 21.38 -15.41 3.98
CA GLY A 927 22.77 -15.37 4.48
C GLY A 927 22.92 -15.80 5.94
N ARG A 928 21.91 -15.53 6.77
CA ARG A 928 21.82 -15.99 8.17
C ARG A 928 21.26 -17.42 8.33
N GLY A 929 20.60 -17.94 7.30
CA GLY A 929 19.90 -19.24 7.34
C GLY A 929 18.61 -19.23 8.17
N ASP A 930 18.04 -18.06 8.45
CA ASP A 930 16.88 -17.87 9.35
C ASP A 930 15.58 -17.47 8.61
N ARG A 931 15.59 -17.38 7.26
CA ARG A 931 14.44 -16.94 6.45
C ARG A 931 13.11 -17.59 6.82
N VAL A 932 13.10 -18.91 7.04
CA VAL A 932 11.86 -19.63 7.38
C VAL A 932 11.33 -19.17 8.74
N ARG A 933 12.20 -19.05 9.75
CA ARG A 933 11.83 -18.56 11.08
C ARG A 933 11.30 -17.13 11.00
N TRP A 934 12.03 -16.26 10.30
CA TRP A 934 11.63 -14.86 10.12
C TRP A 934 10.25 -14.72 9.50
N LEU A 935 9.98 -15.39 8.37
CA LEU A 935 8.70 -15.29 7.64
C LEU A 935 7.52 -15.99 8.34
N SER A 936 7.78 -16.94 9.23
CA SER A 936 6.72 -17.72 9.89
C SER A 936 6.46 -17.33 11.34
N THR A 937 7.42 -16.67 12.00
CA THR A 937 7.35 -16.37 13.43
C THR A 937 7.66 -14.91 13.71
N ASP A 938 8.87 -14.44 13.39
CA ASP A 938 9.35 -13.15 13.88
C ASP A 938 8.59 -11.99 13.20
N LEU A 939 8.49 -11.96 11.86
CA LEU A 939 7.75 -10.92 11.13
C LEU A 939 6.24 -10.89 11.46
N PRO A 940 5.52 -12.03 11.48
CA PRO A 940 4.13 -12.05 11.93
C PRO A 940 3.93 -11.55 13.37
N ALA A 941 4.84 -11.87 14.28
CA ALA A 941 4.76 -11.40 15.67
C ALA A 941 4.94 -9.88 15.75
N ASP A 942 5.95 -9.32 15.07
CA ASP A 942 6.19 -7.88 15.02
C ASP A 942 4.98 -7.11 14.46
N LEU A 943 4.37 -7.65 13.39
CA LEU A 943 3.17 -7.06 12.78
C LEU A 943 1.95 -7.16 13.69
N GLN A 944 1.79 -8.28 14.41
CA GLN A 944 0.72 -8.45 15.39
C GLN A 944 0.88 -7.47 16.55
N ASP A 945 2.08 -7.29 17.08
CA ASP A 945 2.37 -6.35 18.17
C ASP A 945 2.07 -4.89 17.75
N LEU A 946 2.38 -4.53 16.51
CA LEU A 946 2.07 -3.21 15.96
C LEU A 946 0.57 -2.92 15.97
N VAL A 947 -0.24 -3.82 15.38
CA VAL A 947 -1.69 -3.61 15.21
C VAL A 947 -2.51 -3.87 16.49
N THR A 948 -1.90 -4.49 17.50
CA THR A 948 -2.51 -4.68 18.83
C THR A 948 -2.07 -3.64 19.85
N SER A 949 -1.19 -2.71 19.49
CA SER A 949 -0.76 -1.67 20.41
C SER A 949 -1.93 -0.80 20.88
N PRO A 950 -1.97 -0.38 22.16
CA PRO A 950 -3.02 0.52 22.67
C PRO A 950 -3.09 1.84 21.88
N VAL A 951 -1.96 2.35 21.41
CA VAL A 951 -1.88 3.57 20.60
C VAL A 951 -2.55 3.37 19.24
N PHE A 952 -2.28 2.26 18.54
CA PHE A 952 -2.93 1.96 17.27
C PHE A 952 -4.45 1.84 17.44
N ALA A 953 -4.90 1.12 18.48
CA ALA A 953 -6.31 0.95 18.76
C ALA A 953 -7.01 2.27 19.11
N GLY A 954 -6.39 3.11 19.95
CA GLY A 954 -6.89 4.43 20.29
C GLY A 954 -6.93 5.38 19.09
N ALA A 955 -5.94 5.31 18.19
CA ALA A 955 -5.91 6.14 16.99
C ALA A 955 -7.03 5.75 16.01
N ALA A 956 -7.26 4.44 15.83
CA ALA A 956 -8.35 3.94 15.01
C ALA A 956 -9.72 4.37 15.57
N ASP A 957 -9.94 4.23 16.88
CA ASP A 957 -11.18 4.68 17.53
C ASP A 957 -11.36 6.20 17.41
N PHE A 958 -10.28 6.97 17.56
CA PHE A 958 -10.32 8.42 17.37
C PHE A 958 -10.74 8.81 15.94
N VAL A 959 -10.13 8.21 14.91
CA VAL A 959 -10.51 8.45 13.50
C VAL A 959 -11.98 8.10 13.25
N VAL A 960 -12.48 7.00 13.83
CA VAL A 960 -13.91 6.63 13.74
C VAL A 960 -14.80 7.65 14.45
N SER A 961 -14.39 8.18 15.61
CA SER A 961 -15.18 9.16 16.36
C SER A 961 -15.35 10.50 15.62
N LEU A 962 -14.39 10.87 14.77
CA LEU A 962 -14.47 12.09 13.95
C LEU A 962 -15.62 12.09 12.93
N GLN A 963 -16.30 10.97 12.73
CA GLN A 963 -17.51 10.90 11.90
C GLN A 963 -18.69 11.66 12.49
N ALA A 964 -18.74 11.75 13.82
CA ALA A 964 -19.70 12.60 14.50
C ALA A 964 -19.29 14.09 14.46
N ALA A 965 -18.16 14.43 13.84
CA ALA A 965 -17.64 15.78 13.64
C ALA A 965 -17.18 15.97 12.19
N PRO A 966 -18.09 15.95 11.19
CA PRO A 966 -17.73 15.97 9.77
C PRO A 966 -16.91 17.20 9.37
N GLU A 967 -17.14 18.35 10.00
CA GLU A 967 -16.34 19.56 9.76
C GLU A 967 -14.88 19.37 10.18
N THR A 968 -14.63 18.79 11.37
CA THR A 968 -13.28 18.48 11.85
C THR A 968 -12.58 17.49 10.92
N ARG A 969 -13.29 16.46 10.45
CA ARG A 969 -12.77 15.50 9.46
C ARG A 969 -12.33 16.22 8.18
N VAL A 970 -13.19 17.06 7.61
CA VAL A 970 -12.89 17.83 6.38
C VAL A 970 -11.69 18.75 6.58
N GLN A 971 -11.59 19.42 7.72
CA GLN A 971 -10.45 20.29 8.04
C GLN A 971 -9.13 19.51 8.16
N LEU A 972 -9.17 18.28 8.71
CA LEU A 972 -8.00 17.40 8.75
C LEU A 972 -7.57 16.95 7.35
N ASP A 973 -8.51 16.58 6.48
CA ASP A 973 -8.20 16.23 5.09
C ASP A 973 -7.59 17.44 4.34
N ARG A 974 -8.12 18.65 4.54
CA ARG A 974 -7.59 19.87 3.91
C ARG A 974 -6.17 20.21 4.33
N VAL A 975 -5.84 20.13 5.63
CA VAL A 975 -4.47 20.43 6.09
C VAL A 975 -3.49 19.36 5.63
N LEU A 976 -3.88 18.08 5.63
CA LEU A 976 -3.05 16.99 5.12
C LEU A 976 -2.81 17.15 3.62
N GLN A 977 -3.83 17.50 2.84
CA GLN A 977 -3.71 17.80 1.42
C GLN A 977 -2.77 18.99 1.17
N TYR A 978 -2.91 20.08 1.95
CA TYR A 978 -2.04 21.26 1.84
C TYR A 978 -0.55 20.92 2.08
N LEU A 979 -0.25 20.11 3.11
CA LEU A 979 1.12 19.75 3.46
C LEU A 979 1.81 18.85 2.42
N VAL A 980 1.03 18.10 1.63
CA VAL A 980 1.56 17.19 0.61
C VAL A 980 1.40 17.72 -0.82
N SER A 981 0.84 18.93 -0.98
CA SER A 981 0.58 19.54 -2.28
C SER A 981 1.74 20.43 -2.75
N GLU A 982 2.58 19.86 -3.62
CA GLU A 982 3.67 20.58 -4.29
C GLU A 982 3.15 21.71 -5.20
N ALA A 983 1.99 21.54 -5.82
CA ALA A 983 1.41 22.52 -6.74
C ALA A 983 0.83 23.75 -6.03
N GLN A 984 0.31 23.59 -4.81
CA GLN A 984 -0.30 24.69 -4.05
C GLN A 984 0.72 25.43 -3.19
N SER A 985 1.74 24.75 -2.65
CA SER A 985 2.79 25.39 -1.86
C SER A 985 4.09 24.60 -1.89
N SER A 986 4.96 24.88 -2.88
CA SER A 986 6.24 24.17 -3.05
C SER A 986 7.18 24.32 -1.86
N GLU A 987 7.23 25.51 -1.23
CA GLU A 987 8.04 25.73 -0.02
C GLU A 987 7.49 24.97 1.20
N SER A 988 6.16 25.00 1.43
CA SER A 988 5.54 24.25 2.52
C SER A 988 5.72 22.74 2.34
N PHE A 989 5.58 22.25 1.11
CA PHE A 989 5.80 20.85 0.75
C PHE A 989 7.23 20.41 1.08
N VAL A 990 8.25 21.13 0.60
CA VAL A 990 9.65 20.79 0.88
C VAL A 990 9.95 20.87 2.38
N ALA A 991 9.43 21.88 3.08
CA ALA A 991 9.62 22.04 4.52
C ALA A 991 8.95 20.92 5.33
N ALA A 992 7.73 20.51 4.97
CA ALA A 992 7.01 19.40 5.59
C ALA A 992 7.73 18.06 5.33
N LEU A 993 8.10 17.80 4.08
CA LEU A 993 8.83 16.59 3.66
C LEU A 993 10.18 16.46 4.39
N THR A 994 10.98 17.53 4.39
CA THR A 994 12.28 17.57 5.08
C THR A 994 12.13 17.38 6.58
N ALA A 995 11.09 17.99 7.18
CA ALA A 995 10.82 17.84 8.60
C ALA A 995 10.39 16.42 8.97
N LEU A 996 9.51 15.80 8.18
CA LEU A 996 9.04 14.44 8.40
C LEU A 996 10.20 13.45 8.31
N ALA A 997 11.01 13.54 7.25
CA ALA A 997 12.17 12.67 7.06
C ALA A 997 13.23 12.83 8.16
N ASP A 998 13.52 14.06 8.59
CA ASP A 998 14.51 14.30 9.65
C ASP A 998 14.01 13.84 11.03
N VAL A 999 12.71 14.03 11.34
CA VAL A 999 12.11 13.53 12.59
C VAL A 999 12.06 12.03 12.62
N ALA A 1000 11.67 11.39 11.51
CA ALA A 1000 11.65 9.94 11.40
C ALA A 1000 13.06 9.34 11.57
N GLN A 1001 14.09 9.97 11.01
CA GLN A 1001 15.49 9.58 11.25
C GLN A 1001 15.92 9.81 12.71
N LEU A 1002 15.54 10.93 13.31
CA LEU A 1002 15.85 11.21 14.71
C LEU A 1002 15.18 10.20 15.64
N ALA A 1003 14.00 9.69 15.30
CA ALA A 1003 13.27 8.66 16.05
C ALA A 1003 14.03 7.32 16.17
N LEU A 1004 15.15 7.13 15.44
CA LEU A 1004 16.04 6.00 15.66
C LEU A 1004 16.94 6.16 16.91
N ASP A 1005 17.11 7.38 17.41
CA ASP A 1005 18.00 7.70 18.52
C ASP A 1005 17.34 7.47 19.89
N ASP A 1006 17.20 6.19 20.22
CA ASP A 1006 16.55 5.78 21.47
C ASP A 1006 17.23 6.35 22.73
N PRO A 1007 18.57 6.36 22.86
CA PRO A 1007 19.23 6.84 24.07
C PRO A 1007 18.86 8.27 24.47
N ASP A 1008 18.60 9.15 23.50
CA ASP A 1008 18.29 10.56 23.77
C ASP A 1008 16.79 10.86 23.68
N LEU A 1009 16.04 10.12 22.87
CA LEU A 1009 14.59 10.35 22.76
C LEU A 1009 13.77 9.66 23.84
N VAL A 1010 14.23 8.53 24.40
CA VAL A 1010 13.47 7.84 25.45
C VAL A 1010 13.33 8.67 26.73
N PRO A 1011 14.37 9.37 27.26
CA PRO A 1011 14.19 10.26 28.40
C PRO A 1011 13.14 11.35 28.15
N ILE A 1012 13.19 11.98 26.97
CA ILE A 1012 12.23 13.00 26.56
C ILE A 1012 10.83 12.41 26.44
N ALA A 1013 10.70 11.21 25.84
CA ALA A 1013 9.44 10.49 25.74
C ALA A 1013 8.85 10.21 27.12
N ASN A 1014 9.65 9.73 28.08
CA ASN A 1014 9.20 9.45 29.44
C ASN A 1014 8.62 10.69 30.12
N VAL A 1015 9.30 11.84 30.03
CA VAL A 1015 8.81 13.12 30.59
C VAL A 1015 7.55 13.60 29.87
N LEU A 1016 7.49 13.53 28.54
CA LEU A 1016 6.27 13.86 27.79
C LEU A 1016 5.10 12.96 28.15
N GLY A 1017 5.35 11.66 28.37
CA GLY A 1017 4.37 10.70 28.83
C GLY A 1017 3.82 11.04 30.21
N GLN A 1018 4.66 11.57 31.12
CA GLN A 1018 4.21 12.09 32.42
C GLN A 1018 3.41 13.39 32.28
N ALA A 1019 3.79 14.25 31.33
CA ALA A 1019 3.14 15.53 31.12
C ALA A 1019 1.70 15.41 30.58
N ILE A 1020 1.45 14.43 29.70
CA ILE A 1020 0.11 14.17 29.13
C ILE A 1020 -0.71 13.18 29.96
N ALA A 1021 -0.24 12.83 31.17
CA ALA A 1021 -0.96 11.92 32.05
C ALA A 1021 -2.28 12.56 32.51
N ALA A 1022 -3.38 11.83 32.36
CA ALA A 1022 -4.72 12.35 32.61
C ALA A 1022 -4.95 12.78 34.07
N ASP A 1023 -4.21 12.20 35.02
CA ASP A 1023 -4.24 12.55 36.44
C ASP A 1023 -3.63 13.93 36.75
N ARG A 1024 -2.75 14.44 35.87
CA ARG A 1024 -2.20 15.80 36.00
C ARG A 1024 -3.13 16.88 35.47
N GLY A 1025 -3.98 16.57 34.50
CA GLY A 1025 -4.91 17.52 33.87
C GLY A 1025 -4.24 18.64 33.06
N TRP A 1026 -2.93 18.55 32.81
CA TRP A 1026 -2.15 19.62 32.17
C TRP A 1026 -2.51 19.82 30.70
N LEU A 1027 -2.69 18.71 29.96
CA LEU A 1027 -3.08 18.77 28.56
C LEU A 1027 -4.50 19.35 28.42
N GLU A 1028 -5.43 18.94 29.28
CA GLU A 1028 -6.80 19.43 29.31
C GLU A 1028 -6.84 20.94 29.58
N ALA A 1029 -6.05 21.44 30.52
CA ALA A 1029 -5.94 22.87 30.80
C ALA A 1029 -5.45 23.67 29.58
N GLN A 1030 -4.46 23.15 28.85
CA GLN A 1030 -3.95 23.77 27.62
C GLN A 1030 -4.98 23.74 26.49
N LEU A 1031 -5.65 22.60 26.28
CA LEU A 1031 -6.67 22.46 25.23
C LEU A 1031 -7.87 23.36 25.48
N GLU A 1032 -8.31 23.49 26.74
CA GLU A 1032 -9.42 24.36 27.11
C GLU A 1032 -9.06 25.84 26.91
N PHE A 1033 -7.87 26.26 27.34
CA PHE A 1033 -7.39 27.62 27.08
C PHE A 1033 -7.33 27.93 25.59
N VAL A 1034 -6.76 27.04 24.77
CA VAL A 1034 -6.69 27.24 23.31
C VAL A 1034 -8.08 27.32 22.69
N LYS A 1035 -9.01 26.44 23.08
CA LYS A 1035 -10.39 26.44 22.58
C LYS A 1035 -11.07 27.79 22.86
N GLN A 1036 -11.05 28.24 24.12
CA GLN A 1036 -11.74 29.46 24.51
C GLN A 1036 -11.07 30.70 23.90
N ALA A 1037 -9.72 30.76 23.93
CA ALA A 1037 -8.96 31.83 23.28
C ALA A 1037 -9.20 31.90 21.77
N ARG A 1038 -9.37 30.76 21.08
CA ARG A 1038 -9.74 30.78 19.65
C ARG A 1038 -11.18 31.22 19.41
N THR A 1039 -12.10 30.86 20.30
CA THR A 1039 -13.53 31.19 20.16
C THR A 1039 -13.75 32.70 20.12
N VAL A 1040 -12.92 33.45 20.86
CA VAL A 1040 -12.99 34.92 20.96
C VAL A 1040 -12.10 35.65 19.94
N ASP A 1041 -11.33 34.92 19.12
CA ASP A 1041 -10.39 35.50 18.14
C ASP A 1041 -10.98 35.61 16.73
N GLU A 1042 -12.04 36.40 16.58
CA GLU A 1042 -12.68 36.64 15.27
C GLU A 1042 -11.74 37.32 14.27
N GLY A 1043 -10.81 38.15 14.75
CA GLY A 1043 -9.83 38.87 13.94
C GLY A 1043 -8.63 38.03 13.47
N GLY A 1044 -8.49 36.80 13.96
CA GLY A 1044 -7.35 35.92 13.64
C GLY A 1044 -6.01 36.42 14.21
N THR A 1045 -6.05 37.19 15.29
CA THR A 1045 -4.88 37.76 15.98
C THR A 1045 -3.92 36.67 16.47
N LEU A 1046 -4.40 35.59 17.08
CA LEU A 1046 -3.56 34.44 17.49
C LEU A 1046 -2.94 33.75 16.26
N ALA A 1047 -3.72 33.66 15.18
CA ALA A 1047 -3.31 33.35 13.82
C ALA A 1047 -2.01 34.06 13.43
N GLN A 1048 -2.10 35.39 13.50
CA GLN A 1048 -1.05 36.32 13.09
C GLN A 1048 0.16 36.30 14.01
N ILE A 1049 -0.02 36.17 15.34
CA ILE A 1049 1.10 35.97 16.28
C ILE A 1049 1.90 34.74 15.88
N MET A 1050 1.23 33.63 15.58
CA MET A 1050 1.90 32.40 15.15
C MET A 1050 2.64 32.58 13.83
N ILE A 1051 2.11 33.35 12.87
CA ILE A 1051 2.83 33.69 11.64
C ILE A 1051 4.08 34.52 11.93
N ASN A 1052 3.94 35.58 12.74
CA ASN A 1052 5.03 36.51 13.05
C ASN A 1052 6.16 35.84 13.87
N LEU A 1053 5.82 34.90 14.75
CA LEU A 1053 6.80 34.08 15.49
C LEU A 1053 7.79 33.37 14.54
N TYR A 1054 7.30 32.89 13.39
CA TYR A 1054 8.12 32.19 12.39
C TYR A 1054 8.57 33.08 11.23
N ALA A 1055 8.30 34.39 11.29
CA ALA A 1055 8.85 35.35 10.35
C ALA A 1055 10.37 35.43 10.52
N GLU A 1056 11.09 35.63 9.41
CA GLU A 1056 12.54 35.80 9.45
C GLU A 1056 12.88 37.20 9.97
N ALA A 1057 13.41 37.27 11.20
CA ALA A 1057 13.92 38.51 11.78
C ALA A 1057 15.30 38.86 11.18
N ARG A 1058 16.09 37.84 10.85
CA ARG A 1058 17.40 37.93 10.18
C ARG A 1058 17.54 36.78 9.18
N PRO A 1059 18.42 36.87 8.16
CA PRO A 1059 18.56 35.82 7.17
C PRO A 1059 18.80 34.44 7.80
N GLY A 1060 17.86 33.50 7.59
CA GLY A 1060 17.93 32.15 8.14
C GLY A 1060 17.64 32.02 9.65
N ARG A 1061 17.14 33.07 10.30
CA ARG A 1061 16.74 33.07 11.72
C ARG A 1061 15.32 33.60 11.88
N THR A 1062 14.42 32.75 12.39
CA THR A 1062 13.07 33.16 12.78
C THR A 1062 13.11 34.08 14.01
N ALA A 1063 12.13 34.96 14.14
CA ALA A 1063 11.96 35.82 15.30
C ALA A 1063 11.87 35.00 16.61
N VAL A 1064 11.11 33.90 16.63
CA VAL A 1064 11.04 33.01 17.79
C VAL A 1064 12.39 32.36 18.12
N GLY A 1065 13.15 31.98 17.10
CA GLY A 1065 14.51 31.42 17.25
C GLY A 1065 15.46 32.43 17.89
N ASP A 1066 15.47 33.67 17.40
CA ASP A 1066 16.29 34.74 17.96
C ASP A 1066 15.88 35.13 19.37
N LEU A 1067 14.57 35.16 19.65
CA LEU A 1067 14.03 35.36 20.99
C LEU A 1067 14.53 34.28 21.94
N ILE A 1068 14.39 33.01 21.55
CA ILE A 1068 14.85 31.86 22.34
C ILE A 1068 16.36 31.93 22.55
N ASP A 1069 17.15 32.06 21.49
CA ASP A 1069 18.61 32.00 21.60
C ASP A 1069 19.12 33.14 22.51
N GLY A 1070 18.58 34.36 22.36
CA GLY A 1070 18.91 35.47 23.25
C GLY A 1070 18.51 35.20 24.70
N LEU A 1071 17.31 34.67 24.96
CA LEU A 1071 16.86 34.33 26.32
C LEU A 1071 17.70 33.20 26.94
N THR A 1072 18.10 32.20 26.15
CA THR A 1072 18.91 31.08 26.64
C THR A 1072 20.29 31.55 27.10
N GLU A 1073 20.91 32.52 26.42
CA GLU A 1073 22.19 33.09 26.87
C GLU A 1073 22.06 33.89 28.17
N VAL A 1074 20.89 34.49 28.41
CA VAL A 1074 20.61 35.26 29.63
C VAL A 1074 20.25 34.36 30.81
N LEU A 1075 19.55 33.25 30.58
CA LEU A 1075 19.02 32.36 31.62
C LEU A 1075 19.88 31.12 31.91
N ARG A 1076 21.00 30.94 31.20
CA ARG A 1076 21.90 29.80 31.40
C ARG A 1076 22.53 29.75 32.81
N ALA A 1077 23.22 28.65 33.15
CA ALA A 1077 23.77 28.46 34.49
C ALA A 1077 24.89 29.45 34.83
N ARG A 1078 25.72 29.80 33.83
CA ARG A 1078 26.76 30.85 33.92
C ARG A 1078 26.58 31.90 32.81
N PRO A 1079 25.63 32.83 32.96
CA PRO A 1079 25.37 33.86 31.96
C PRO A 1079 26.60 34.76 31.78
N TYR A 1080 26.83 35.25 30.56
CA TYR A 1080 27.99 36.05 30.13
C TYR A 1080 29.32 35.29 30.05
N ASP A 1081 29.70 34.51 31.07
CA ASP A 1081 30.99 33.80 31.08
C ASP A 1081 31.07 32.72 30.00
N ASP A 1082 29.96 32.03 29.74
CA ASP A 1082 29.85 30.99 28.71
C ASP A 1082 29.19 31.50 27.42
N LEU A 1083 29.11 32.82 27.19
CA LEU A 1083 28.32 33.39 26.09
C LEU A 1083 28.75 32.84 24.73
N GLY A 1084 27.79 32.28 23.98
CA GLY A 1084 28.04 31.66 22.67
C GLY A 1084 28.63 30.25 22.72
N GLU A 1085 28.98 29.75 23.91
CA GLU A 1085 29.33 28.34 24.13
C GLU A 1085 28.11 27.43 24.03
N ARG A 1086 28.34 26.14 23.76
CA ARG A 1086 27.26 25.15 23.69
C ARG A 1086 26.59 24.98 25.06
N LEU A 1087 25.25 24.90 25.04
CA LEU A 1087 24.45 24.66 26.25
C LEU A 1087 24.73 23.28 26.84
N THR A 1088 25.07 23.25 28.12
CA THR A 1088 25.26 22.06 28.94
C THR A 1088 23.93 21.58 29.55
N ALA A 1089 23.87 20.38 30.13
CA ALA A 1089 22.70 19.92 30.87
C ALA A 1089 22.30 20.89 32.01
N ALA A 1090 23.30 21.47 32.71
CA ALA A 1090 23.07 22.46 33.75
C ALA A 1090 22.46 23.76 33.18
N ASP A 1091 22.86 24.18 31.98
CA ASP A 1091 22.25 25.32 31.31
C ASP A 1091 20.78 25.04 30.97
N TYR A 1092 20.44 23.86 30.44
CA TYR A 1092 19.03 23.52 30.17
C TYR A 1092 18.18 23.50 31.45
N ALA A 1093 18.69 22.94 32.54
CA ALA A 1093 18.01 22.96 33.83
C ALA A 1093 17.76 24.40 34.32
N ALA A 1094 18.80 25.25 34.26
CA ALA A 1094 18.70 26.66 34.66
C ALA A 1094 17.71 27.46 33.80
N ILE A 1095 17.71 27.23 32.48
CA ILE A 1095 16.80 27.91 31.55
C ILE A 1095 15.35 27.49 31.81
N LEU A 1096 15.07 26.19 31.92
CA LEU A 1096 13.72 25.67 32.13
C LEU A 1096 13.18 26.11 33.50
N GLY A 1097 13.98 25.96 34.56
CA GLY A 1097 13.61 26.39 35.91
C GLY A 1097 13.45 27.91 36.02
N GLY A 1098 14.33 28.69 35.40
CA GLY A 1098 14.26 30.15 35.43
C GLY A 1098 13.01 30.72 34.73
N VAL A 1099 12.51 30.06 33.69
CA VAL A 1099 11.23 30.44 33.09
C VAL A 1099 10.06 30.01 33.96
N ALA A 1100 10.09 28.80 34.53
CA ALA A 1100 9.05 28.36 35.47
C ALA A 1100 8.91 29.33 36.65
N GLU A 1101 10.03 29.70 37.28
CA GLU A 1101 10.10 30.67 38.38
C GLU A 1101 9.51 32.03 37.98
N PHE A 1102 9.84 32.52 36.78
CA PHE A 1102 9.28 33.79 36.29
C PHE A 1102 7.76 33.75 36.13
N LEU A 1103 7.21 32.62 35.67
CA LEU A 1103 5.78 32.44 35.48
C LEU A 1103 5.04 32.33 36.81
N ASP A 1104 5.67 31.66 37.79
CA ASP A 1104 5.13 31.45 39.13
C ASP A 1104 5.24 32.68 40.04
N GLU A 1105 6.12 33.63 39.74
CA GLU A 1105 6.43 34.73 40.66
C GLU A 1105 5.26 35.72 40.89
N GLU A 1106 4.81 35.83 42.15
CA GLU A 1106 3.59 36.54 42.56
C GLU A 1106 3.71 38.07 42.58
N GLN A 1107 4.90 38.62 42.86
CA GLN A 1107 5.03 40.07 43.04
C GLN A 1107 5.24 40.81 41.74
N ARG A 1108 5.95 40.19 40.79
CA ARG A 1108 6.35 40.83 39.54
C ARG A 1108 6.25 39.92 38.32
N GLY A 1109 6.05 38.62 38.49
CA GLY A 1109 5.93 37.62 37.42
C GLY A 1109 4.58 37.64 36.72
N LEU A 1110 4.33 36.60 35.92
CA LEU A 1110 3.09 36.50 35.17
C LEU A 1110 1.87 36.44 36.12
N ARG A 1111 2.02 35.82 37.31
CA ARG A 1111 0.97 35.84 38.34
C ARG A 1111 0.57 37.24 38.78
N LYS A 1112 1.52 38.17 38.94
CA LYS A 1112 1.19 39.57 39.27
C LYS A 1112 0.36 40.23 38.18
N PHE A 1113 0.72 39.99 36.93
CA PHE A 1113 -0.01 40.55 35.79
C PHE A 1113 -1.45 40.04 35.74
N ILE A 1114 -1.66 38.74 35.92
CA ILE A 1114 -3.01 38.15 36.01
C ILE A 1114 -3.78 38.79 37.16
N ALA A 1115 -3.16 38.99 38.32
CA ALA A 1115 -3.80 39.65 39.46
C ALA A 1115 -4.21 41.10 39.13
N ILE A 1116 -3.37 41.85 38.39
CA ILE A 1116 -3.70 43.19 37.91
C ILE A 1116 -4.89 43.14 36.95
N ILE A 1117 -4.88 42.23 35.97
CA ILE A 1117 -6.01 42.05 35.04
C ILE A 1117 -7.28 41.73 35.82
N LYS A 1118 -7.27 40.74 36.73
CA LYS A 1118 -8.45 40.39 37.54
C LYS A 1118 -8.97 41.57 38.38
N SER A 1119 -8.07 42.44 38.86
CA SER A 1119 -8.45 43.63 39.62
C SER A 1119 -9.09 44.75 38.79
N ARG A 1120 -9.20 44.61 37.45
CA ARG A 1120 -9.88 45.59 36.57
C ARG A 1120 -11.38 45.74 36.84
N ASN A 1121 -11.99 44.71 37.42
CA ASN A 1121 -13.42 44.64 37.72
C ASN A 1121 -13.77 45.14 39.14
N LEU A 1122 -12.85 45.84 39.82
CA LEU A 1122 -13.05 46.39 41.17
C LEU A 1122 -13.35 47.90 41.17
#